data_AF-A0A7S3ARZ5-F1
#
_entry.id   AF-A0A7S3ARZ5-F1
#
_cell.length_a   1.000
_cell.length_b   1.000
_cell.length_c   1.000
_cell.angle_alpha   90.00
_cell.angle_beta   90.00
_cell.angle_gamma   90.00
#
_symmetry.space_group_name_H-M   'P 1'
#
loop_
_entity.id
_entity.type
_entity.pdbx_description
1 polymer ?
#
loop_
_entity_poly.entity_id
_entity_poly.type
_entity_poly.pdbx_seq_one_letter_code
_entity_poly.pdbx_strand_id
1 'polypeptide(L)'
;MAVWSRMEIQDIYMWPTWEAEVFEILNGDTFKELRKIFLAYTRSISEDSAADALEMSMDEFHDFVVDVGLETKKYKFDVMCNQFIKANATNTAAVREAHKQGRRDAESHGNDEEEFRKVAVARVRGSDDGREVKKDQELVLYEFLNMMVRIAFWRSNPSFGLFGNKDEPVAVPLALRTMLNDIVMPNAKRENSAEFRDNEMKDPAVLAVLDEYKPKLLAWYKKKTSDDSEEQHMSDKLGFDEWLRVLDRQDLVGVWEVEQLSEITGDKSCQGNIRVRLSHAMCKAAFMDSQGIDQLSGAQAAEGGTADQVTNEMTVLDFDEFLECLCRCGCSKYSSVKVMKPAAKVKGFLENFLDEKEVQQVVQESTYIRATRFDAVNESMPLDGQEPAAHQHWLGEWKQIELSGLYAFPTWEKEVHDILQKNYHDLASIFRAYAKSLKDVSPDAKATGATLMDIEEFNDFVVDVGLETKHYKLEQMAEQFDVADKAANKGIAGPKANMQLTIPEFMNVLCRVAFWRLNPEFGELTAELDLELTPVPHALTIALKEVVLPNALRDDAVSFRQDVYALPAVQEVIGTYKDRLREWFGALPDVATSGNKVTMKTWVQTMSTLGQVGTFSCVQESDVTGDERAGMIYKCRLSLPQVQAEFIESQQDFSKISQGGLTTDNTTLDFDEMLECIARCGVDKYRAIKAISTVGAIEGMCRNILGDAHEEQIMNKALYIHAPRFVPSGDGDEDWVACWNKVKVDKVPGFPLWEEAVHNELQGVWQEIKSVFRAYSAGSDGPGDTMDFAEFEDFILEADLPTKTYGFQAISGQFTQANKGSKDHVLEIDEFVSMLISIAFFRANPNYGLKGTSSAASGTANLDTDFDGVADSGTPLPGALTECLEVMLKSTRRDDAAKFVDEVMLAPDVAEILKRNEEVLFVVWEDLSEGRDFMTLEEWLAVLDERALFGECTIDHDGQILKARFTEPQAKAAFLQSVSDKSAGLSQQDFIECLSRCGVAKYRGVPFLSAPDVIAGFIQNLVGEADEEEVIRGAKPSLPDGFKSGFKEKAGARITEKVKAAEDIDEE
;
A
#
# COMPACT_ATOMS: atom_id res chain seq x y z
N MET A 1 54.44 27.86 13.90
CA MET A 1 55.72 27.64 13.17
C MET A 1 56.54 26.47 13.71
N ALA A 2 56.99 26.47 14.97
CA ALA A 2 57.84 25.39 15.50
C ALA A 2 57.20 23.98 15.51
N VAL A 3 55.88 23.90 15.70
CA VAL A 3 55.10 22.64 15.63
C VAL A 3 54.95 22.17 14.17
N TRP A 4 54.55 23.08 13.28
CA TRP A 4 54.36 22.78 11.85
C TRP A 4 55.63 22.27 11.17
N SER A 5 56.80 22.85 11.45
CA SER A 5 58.08 22.41 10.88
C SER A 5 58.49 20.99 11.29
N ARG A 6 57.79 20.38 12.25
CA ARG A 6 58.02 19.02 12.76
C ARG A 6 56.93 18.03 12.31
N MET A 7 55.92 18.50 11.58
CA MET A 7 54.86 17.65 11.05
C MET A 7 55.37 16.86 9.84
N GLU A 8 55.13 15.54 9.85
CA GLU A 8 55.52 14.61 8.78
C GLU A 8 54.25 14.05 8.12
N ILE A 9 53.78 14.76 7.10
CA ILE A 9 52.56 14.47 6.33
C ILE A 9 52.80 14.43 4.82
N GLN A 10 54.08 14.42 4.40
CA GLN A 10 54.48 14.50 2.99
C GLN A 10 54.15 13.24 2.18
N ASP A 11 53.83 12.13 2.86
CA ASP A 11 53.45 10.85 2.26
C ASP A 11 51.93 10.73 1.98
N ILE A 12 51.13 11.73 2.35
CA ILE A 12 49.70 11.76 2.07
C ILE A 12 49.44 12.18 0.61
N TYR A 13 48.42 11.57 -0.02
CA TYR A 13 48.09 11.72 -1.43
C TYR A 13 48.04 13.20 -1.88
N MET A 14 48.67 13.50 -3.03
CA MET A 14 48.81 14.83 -3.66
C MET A 14 49.65 15.88 -2.92
N TRP A 15 50.43 15.53 -1.89
CA TRP A 15 51.42 16.48 -1.34
C TRP A 15 52.40 17.00 -2.42
N PRO A 16 52.78 18.30 -2.43
CA PRO A 16 52.44 19.39 -1.50
C PRO A 16 51.27 20.28 -1.96
N THR A 17 50.41 19.84 -2.88
CA THR A 17 49.43 20.75 -3.54
C THR A 17 48.45 21.43 -2.58
N TRP A 18 48.21 20.83 -1.42
CA TRP A 18 47.28 21.30 -0.38
C TRP A 18 47.96 21.78 0.91
N GLU A 19 49.30 21.82 0.96
CA GLU A 19 50.08 22.12 2.17
C GLU A 19 49.68 23.45 2.83
N ALA A 20 49.52 24.51 2.03
CA ALA A 20 49.17 25.84 2.53
C ALA A 20 47.76 25.87 3.16
N GLU A 21 46.80 25.15 2.59
CA GLU A 21 45.43 25.11 3.12
C GLU A 21 45.35 24.35 4.44
N VAL A 22 46.07 23.22 4.56
CA VAL A 22 46.14 22.47 5.83
C VAL A 22 46.87 23.29 6.92
N PHE A 23 47.90 24.05 6.55
CA PHE A 23 48.55 24.98 7.50
C PHE A 23 47.55 26.00 8.05
N GLU A 24 46.79 26.66 7.17
CA GLU A 24 45.79 27.64 7.59
C GLU A 24 44.67 27.03 8.45
N ILE A 25 44.21 25.81 8.13
CA ILE A 25 43.21 25.09 8.93
C ILE A 25 43.74 24.82 10.35
N LEU A 26 45.00 24.39 10.49
CA LEU A 26 45.59 24.00 11.78
C LEU A 26 46.22 25.16 12.56
N ASN A 27 46.24 26.39 12.02
CA ASN A 27 46.83 27.56 12.64
C ASN A 27 45.79 28.42 13.39
N GLY A 28 46.23 29.48 14.08
CA GLY A 28 45.33 30.44 14.72
C GLY A 28 44.55 29.87 15.91
N ASP A 29 43.23 30.08 15.95
CA ASP A 29 42.37 29.64 17.05
C ASP A 29 42.12 28.12 17.04
N THR A 30 42.09 27.48 15.85
CA THR A 30 42.02 26.02 15.72
C THR A 30 43.20 25.34 16.43
N PHE A 31 44.41 25.90 16.30
CA PHE A 31 45.59 25.38 17.00
C PHE A 31 45.43 25.44 18.53
N LYS A 32 44.89 26.55 19.05
CA LYS A 32 44.66 26.72 20.49
C LYS A 32 43.64 25.71 21.00
N GLU A 33 42.57 25.49 20.26
CA GLU A 33 41.52 24.53 20.62
C GLU A 33 42.02 23.09 20.54
N LEU A 34 42.74 22.71 19.47
CA LEU A 34 43.35 21.38 19.36
C LEU A 34 44.39 21.13 20.45
N ARG A 35 45.11 22.17 20.89
CA ARG A 35 46.01 22.06 22.04
C ARG A 35 45.24 21.80 23.34
N LYS A 36 44.12 22.49 23.58
CA LYS A 36 43.28 22.24 24.76
C LYS A 36 42.67 20.83 24.75
N ILE A 37 42.27 20.37 23.56
CA ILE A 37 41.76 19.00 23.36
C ILE A 37 42.88 18.01 23.67
N PHE A 38 44.04 18.12 23.05
CA PHE A 38 45.18 17.25 23.32
C PHE A 38 45.50 17.20 24.81
N LEU A 39 45.60 18.35 25.48
CA LEU A 39 45.87 18.42 26.93
C LEU A 39 44.76 17.80 27.79
N ALA A 40 43.49 17.79 27.36
CA ALA A 40 42.42 17.11 28.07
C ALA A 40 42.56 15.59 28.06
N TYR A 41 43.27 15.03 27.06
CA TYR A 41 43.44 13.59 26.92
C TYR A 41 44.84 13.09 27.32
N THR A 42 45.86 13.96 27.48
CA THR A 42 47.26 13.55 27.74
C THR A 42 47.83 13.89 29.12
N ARG A 43 47.02 14.43 30.04
CA ARG A 43 47.45 14.79 31.41
C ARG A 43 47.57 13.59 32.35
N SER A 44 48.05 12.45 31.85
CA SER A 44 48.27 11.24 32.62
C SER A 44 49.76 10.92 32.63
N ILE A 45 50.35 10.76 33.82
CA ILE A 45 51.80 10.47 33.97
C ILE A 45 52.07 9.09 33.35
N SER A 46 53.01 8.98 32.41
CA SER A 46 53.52 7.68 31.95
C SER A 46 54.33 7.01 33.07
N GLU A 47 54.40 5.68 33.08
CA GLU A 47 54.98 4.91 34.19
C GLU A 47 56.45 5.23 34.51
N ASP A 48 57.16 5.97 33.65
CA ASP A 48 58.61 6.15 33.72
C ASP A 48 59.12 7.55 34.18
N SER A 49 58.38 8.66 34.05
CA SER A 49 58.70 9.93 34.75
C SER A 49 57.64 11.04 34.58
N ALA A 50 57.48 11.94 35.56
CA ALA A 50 56.57 13.10 35.41
C ALA A 50 57.05 14.19 34.42
N ALA A 51 58.24 14.07 33.83
CA ALA A 51 58.72 15.00 32.79
C ALA A 51 58.10 14.72 31.41
N ASP A 52 57.46 13.56 31.24
CA ASP A 52 56.85 13.07 29.99
C ASP A 52 55.33 13.33 29.93
N ALA A 53 54.77 14.17 30.81
CA ALA A 53 53.33 14.46 30.95
C ALA A 53 52.66 15.25 29.80
N LEU A 54 53.14 15.11 28.56
CA LEU A 54 52.60 15.75 27.35
C LEU A 54 52.53 14.77 26.16
N GLU A 55 52.50 13.46 26.42
CA GLU A 55 52.42 12.40 25.41
C GLU A 55 51.08 11.63 25.54
N MET A 56 50.44 11.30 24.41
CA MET A 56 49.15 10.58 24.35
C MET A 56 49.40 9.08 24.20
N SER A 57 48.93 8.28 25.14
CA SER A 57 48.92 6.82 25.06
C SER A 57 47.82 6.28 24.15
N MET A 58 47.88 4.99 23.83
CA MET A 58 46.91 4.31 22.99
C MET A 58 45.50 4.28 23.61
N ASP A 59 45.41 4.11 24.93
CA ASP A 59 44.14 4.07 25.65
C ASP A 59 43.49 5.45 25.72
N GLU A 60 44.28 6.51 25.90
CA GLU A 60 43.81 7.90 25.83
C GLU A 60 43.35 8.27 24.41
N PHE A 61 44.02 7.75 23.39
CA PHE A 61 43.57 7.90 22.02
C PHE A 61 42.25 7.15 21.76
N HIS A 62 42.06 5.96 22.32
CA HIS A 62 40.78 5.25 22.26
C HIS A 62 39.65 6.05 22.92
N ASP A 63 39.91 6.60 24.11
CA ASP A 63 38.94 7.45 24.81
C ASP A 63 38.61 8.71 24.00
N PHE A 64 39.59 9.34 23.36
CA PHE A 64 39.35 10.42 22.40
C PHE A 64 38.44 9.97 21.25
N VAL A 65 38.73 8.85 20.59
CA VAL A 65 37.95 8.34 19.44
C VAL A 65 36.49 8.06 19.82
N VAL A 66 36.26 7.45 20.99
CA VAL A 66 34.93 7.13 21.51
C VAL A 66 34.17 8.41 21.85
N ASP A 67 34.79 9.32 22.59
CA ASP A 67 34.15 10.57 23.03
C ASP A 67 33.68 11.43 21.85
N VAL A 68 34.48 11.52 20.78
CA VAL A 68 34.15 12.36 19.63
C VAL A 68 33.28 11.66 18.58
N GLY A 69 33.14 10.33 18.67
CA GLY A 69 32.42 9.53 17.67
C GLY A 69 33.15 9.43 16.33
N LEU A 70 34.46 9.19 16.35
CA LEU A 70 35.28 9.20 15.13
C LEU A 70 35.03 7.99 14.22
N GLU A 71 34.61 6.84 14.77
CA GLU A 71 34.36 5.62 14.02
C GLU A 71 33.18 5.73 13.04
N THR A 72 33.28 5.00 11.94
CA THR A 72 32.17 4.83 10.98
C THR A 72 31.90 3.34 10.75
N LYS A 73 30.90 3.00 9.94
CA LYS A 73 30.67 1.60 9.53
C LYS A 73 31.89 1.00 8.79
N LYS A 74 32.65 1.83 8.06
CA LYS A 74 33.76 1.40 7.18
C LYS A 74 35.17 1.76 7.66
N TYR A 75 35.29 2.58 8.71
CA TYR A 75 36.57 3.02 9.27
C TYR A 75 36.50 2.92 10.79
N LYS A 76 37.09 1.85 11.33
CA LYS A 76 37.03 1.43 12.74
C LYS A 76 38.32 1.76 13.49
N PHE A 77 38.26 1.71 14.82
CA PHE A 77 39.39 2.00 15.71
C PHE A 77 40.64 1.20 15.32
N ASP A 78 40.51 -0.11 15.03
CA ASP A 78 41.62 -0.98 14.58
C ASP A 78 42.40 -0.41 13.38
N VAL A 79 41.71 0.29 12.47
CA VAL A 79 42.33 0.91 11.30
C VAL A 79 43.02 2.24 11.68
N MET A 80 42.46 2.98 12.64
CA MET A 80 43.03 4.21 13.18
C MET A 80 44.31 3.94 13.98
N CYS A 81 44.42 2.78 14.65
CA CYS A 81 45.63 2.34 15.35
C CYS A 81 46.87 2.40 14.45
N ASN A 82 46.71 2.05 13.17
CA ASN A 82 47.81 2.12 12.21
C ASN A 82 48.28 3.56 11.94
N GLN A 83 47.40 4.56 12.04
CA GLN A 83 47.77 5.97 11.89
C GLN A 83 48.46 6.50 13.15
N PHE A 84 48.02 6.06 14.33
CA PHE A 84 48.69 6.33 15.59
C PHE A 84 50.13 5.79 15.56
N ILE A 85 50.32 4.51 15.19
CA ILE A 85 51.65 3.88 15.07
C ILE A 85 52.53 4.60 14.03
N LYS A 86 51.97 5.00 12.89
CA LYS A 86 52.72 5.73 11.84
C LYS A 86 53.13 7.13 12.29
N ALA A 87 52.29 7.82 13.06
CA ALA A 87 52.60 9.14 13.61
C ALA A 87 53.70 9.08 14.69
N ASN A 88 53.82 7.96 15.41
CA ASN A 88 54.87 7.72 16.40
C ASN A 88 56.21 7.26 15.76
N ALA A 89 56.17 6.45 14.68
CA ALA A 89 57.35 5.81 14.07
C ALA A 89 58.43 6.75 13.48
N THR A 90 58.21 8.05 13.51
CA THR A 90 59.14 9.11 13.08
C THR A 90 60.21 9.45 14.13
N ASN A 91 60.10 8.90 15.35
CA ASN A 91 61.07 9.09 16.42
C ASN A 91 62.26 8.11 16.29
N THR A 92 63.44 8.59 15.86
CA THR A 92 64.69 7.82 16.02
C THR A 92 65.31 8.16 17.37
N ALA A 93 65.85 7.16 18.08
CA ALA A 93 66.56 7.36 19.36
C ALA A 93 67.61 8.49 19.32
N ALA A 94 68.22 8.73 18.14
CA ALA A 94 69.15 9.83 17.89
C ALA A 94 68.54 11.25 18.02
N VAL A 95 67.27 11.43 17.70
CA VAL A 95 66.56 12.72 17.85
C VAL A 95 66.24 12.98 19.32
N ARG A 96 65.89 11.94 20.10
CA ARG A 96 65.72 12.00 21.56
C ARG A 96 67.02 12.39 22.27
N GLU A 97 68.16 11.83 21.85
CA GLU A 97 69.50 12.16 22.37
C GLU A 97 69.92 13.61 22.05
N ALA A 98 69.65 14.09 20.83
CA ALA A 98 69.89 15.47 20.42
C ALA A 98 69.02 16.48 21.20
N HIS A 99 67.78 16.11 21.52
CA HIS A 99 66.91 16.89 22.40
C HIS A 99 67.41 16.92 23.86
N LYS A 100 68.11 15.87 24.32
CA LYS A 100 68.75 15.79 25.64
C LYS A 100 70.03 16.65 25.72
N GLN A 101 70.81 16.73 24.65
CA GLN A 101 72.06 17.53 24.59
C GLN A 101 71.82 19.02 24.29
N GLY A 102 70.80 19.37 23.50
CA GLY A 102 70.45 20.77 23.20
C GLY A 102 69.88 21.57 24.38
N ARG A 103 69.66 20.93 25.54
CA ARG A 103 69.22 21.56 26.80
C ARG A 103 70.37 21.78 27.81
N ARG A 104 71.64 21.57 27.43
CA ARG A 104 72.80 21.90 28.27
C ARG A 104 73.20 23.37 28.07
N ASP A 105 73.47 24.08 29.16
CA ASP A 105 73.73 25.52 29.18
C ASP A 105 75.00 25.94 28.41
N ALA A 106 74.97 27.18 27.92
CA ALA A 106 75.99 27.80 27.07
C ALA A 106 77.39 27.95 27.68
N GLU A 107 77.61 27.63 28.96
CA GLU A 107 78.91 27.75 29.63
C GLU A 107 79.82 26.52 29.50
N SER A 108 79.36 25.40 28.93
CA SER A 108 80.22 24.21 28.71
C SER A 108 80.95 24.19 27.37
N HIS A 109 80.92 25.27 26.59
CA HIS A 109 81.45 25.35 25.21
C HIS A 109 82.85 25.98 25.10
N GLY A 110 83.72 25.80 26.10
CA GLY A 110 85.10 26.25 26.01
C GLY A 110 86.06 25.11 25.65
N ASN A 111 86.14 24.70 24.37
CA ASN A 111 87.39 24.27 23.69
C ASN A 111 87.31 23.37 22.43
N ASP A 112 86.17 23.14 21.76
CA ASP A 112 86.19 22.29 20.55
C ASP A 112 85.78 23.04 19.27
N GLU A 113 86.63 22.92 18.24
CA GLU A 113 86.61 23.62 16.94
C GLU A 113 85.38 23.32 16.05
N GLU A 114 85.23 24.19 15.07
CA GLU A 114 84.12 24.45 14.17
C GLU A 114 83.91 23.34 13.10
N GLU A 115 83.39 22.16 13.47
CA GLU A 115 83.15 21.06 12.49
C GLU A 115 81.83 20.26 12.62
N PHE A 116 80.76 20.80 13.23
CA PHE A 116 79.47 20.06 13.37
C PHE A 116 78.30 20.52 12.49
N ARG A 117 78.51 21.45 11.56
CA ARG A 117 77.48 21.82 10.56
C ARG A 117 77.57 20.91 9.32
N LYS A 118 76.97 19.71 9.44
CA LYS A 118 76.32 18.87 8.40
C LYS A 118 76.51 17.38 8.72
N VAL A 119 75.55 16.79 9.42
CA VAL A 119 75.34 15.33 9.37
C VAL A 119 73.99 15.09 8.71
N ALA A 120 74.01 14.49 7.53
CA ALA A 120 72.81 13.98 6.88
C ALA A 120 72.38 12.70 7.62
N VAL A 121 71.15 12.67 8.14
CA VAL A 121 70.58 11.50 8.80
C VAL A 121 70.17 10.49 7.73
N ALA A 122 70.82 9.33 7.71
CA ALA A 122 70.43 8.21 6.85
C ALA A 122 69.25 7.43 7.46
N ARG A 123 68.25 7.07 6.63
CA ARG A 123 67.15 6.17 7.02
C ARG A 123 67.70 4.84 7.53
N VAL A 124 67.29 4.42 8.73
CA VAL A 124 67.51 3.06 9.23
C VAL A 124 66.62 2.11 8.39
N ARG A 125 67.24 1.21 7.62
CA ARG A 125 66.56 0.04 7.06
C ARG A 125 66.35 -0.96 8.19
N GLY A 126 65.11 -1.44 8.38
CA GLY A 126 64.83 -2.55 9.28
C GLY A 126 65.62 -3.79 8.89
N SER A 127 66.16 -4.49 9.89
CA SER A 127 66.78 -5.81 9.73
C SER A 127 65.73 -6.91 9.85
N ASP A 128 65.84 -7.96 9.03
CA ASP A 128 64.94 -9.14 8.96
C ASP A 128 65.05 -10.11 10.16
N ASP A 129 65.56 -9.69 11.31
CA ASP A 129 65.89 -10.60 12.42
C ASP A 129 64.81 -10.74 13.51
N GLY A 130 63.57 -10.30 13.26
CA GLY A 130 62.39 -10.69 14.06
C GLY A 130 62.44 -10.38 15.56
N ARG A 131 63.35 -9.51 16.02
CA ARG A 131 63.33 -8.94 17.38
C ARG A 131 62.69 -7.57 17.31
N GLU A 132 61.48 -7.46 17.84
CA GLU A 132 60.82 -6.18 18.07
C GLU A 132 61.71 -5.32 18.98
N VAL A 133 62.24 -4.25 18.41
CA VAL A 133 62.70 -3.12 19.20
C VAL A 133 61.46 -2.62 19.95
N LYS A 134 61.50 -2.65 21.30
CA LYS A 134 60.50 -2.01 22.17
C LYS A 134 60.27 -0.60 21.65
N LYS A 135 59.13 -0.36 20.99
CA LYS A 135 58.67 0.96 20.60
C LYS A 135 57.76 1.43 21.73
N ASP A 136 58.22 2.41 22.51
CA ASP A 136 57.34 3.12 23.43
C ASP A 136 56.29 3.90 22.61
N GLN A 137 55.01 3.69 22.90
CA GLN A 137 53.86 4.03 22.05
C GLN A 137 53.09 5.27 22.56
N GLU A 138 53.73 6.42 22.70
CA GLU A 138 53.06 7.67 23.08
C GLU A 138 53.23 8.75 21.99
N LEU A 139 52.25 9.65 21.79
CA LEU A 139 52.28 10.72 20.77
C LEU A 139 52.42 12.11 21.40
N VAL A 140 53.37 12.93 20.94
CA VAL A 140 53.41 14.36 21.30
C VAL A 140 52.50 15.22 20.42
N LEU A 141 52.24 16.48 20.80
CA LEU A 141 51.25 17.35 20.15
C LEU A 141 51.37 17.44 18.61
N TYR A 142 52.58 17.55 18.03
CA TYR A 142 52.71 17.62 16.57
C TYR A 142 52.41 16.27 15.88
N GLU A 143 52.61 15.14 16.58
CA GLU A 143 52.30 13.80 16.09
C GLU A 143 50.80 13.52 16.20
N PHE A 144 50.15 14.00 17.25
CA PHE A 144 48.68 14.05 17.33
C PHE A 144 48.10 14.83 16.15
N LEU A 145 48.66 16.00 15.81
CA LEU A 145 48.23 16.75 14.63
C LEU A 145 48.50 15.99 13.32
N ASN A 146 49.66 15.31 13.18
CA ASN A 146 49.94 14.45 12.02
C ASN A 146 48.88 13.35 11.88
N MET A 147 48.54 12.69 13.00
CA MET A 147 47.53 11.65 13.07
C MET A 147 46.16 12.19 12.67
N MET A 148 45.77 13.40 13.13
CA MET A 148 44.50 14.01 12.75
C MET A 148 44.37 14.27 11.26
N VAL A 149 45.43 14.75 10.59
CA VAL A 149 45.44 14.93 9.14
C VAL A 149 45.27 13.58 8.41
N ARG A 150 45.95 12.53 8.90
CA ARG A 150 45.86 11.18 8.33
C ARG A 150 44.48 10.56 8.52
N ILE A 151 43.93 10.61 9.74
CA ILE A 151 42.61 10.07 10.07
C ILE A 151 41.54 10.77 9.25
N ALA A 152 41.61 12.10 9.09
CA ALA A 152 40.66 12.84 8.26
C ALA A 152 40.60 12.32 6.83
N PHE A 153 41.76 12.13 6.19
CA PHE A 153 41.84 11.64 4.82
C PHE A 153 41.29 10.21 4.70
N TRP A 154 41.74 9.27 5.54
CA TRP A 154 41.34 7.87 5.47
C TRP A 154 39.88 7.64 5.90
N ARG A 155 39.36 8.43 6.84
CA ARG A 155 37.95 8.39 7.25
C ARG A 155 37.03 8.85 6.13
N SER A 156 37.42 9.89 5.39
CA SER A 156 36.64 10.40 4.24
C SER A 156 36.80 9.52 3.00
N ASN A 157 37.87 8.72 2.93
CA ASN A 157 38.22 7.88 1.80
C ASN A 157 38.56 6.43 2.21
N PRO A 158 37.63 5.68 2.83
CA PRO A 158 37.93 4.36 3.41
C PRO A 158 38.30 3.30 2.36
N SER A 159 37.88 3.50 1.10
CA SER A 159 38.17 2.61 -0.03
C SER A 159 39.41 3.03 -0.83
N PHE A 160 40.16 4.04 -0.38
CA PHE A 160 41.32 4.56 -1.10
C PHE A 160 42.45 3.52 -1.15
N GLY A 161 43.05 3.32 -2.33
CA GLY A 161 44.11 2.33 -2.53
C GLY A 161 43.63 0.87 -2.71
N LEU A 162 42.32 0.60 -2.67
CA LEU A 162 41.78 -0.73 -3.02
C LEU A 162 41.81 -0.95 -4.55
N PHE A 163 42.22 -2.16 -4.97
CA PHE A 163 42.35 -2.52 -6.38
C PHE A 163 40.99 -2.43 -7.10
N GLY A 164 40.91 -1.60 -8.15
CA GLY A 164 39.70 -1.42 -8.97
C GLY A 164 38.79 -0.26 -8.57
N ASN A 165 39.07 0.47 -7.48
CA ASN A 165 38.32 1.67 -7.12
C ASN A 165 38.66 2.84 -8.07
N LYS A 166 37.63 3.50 -8.63
CA LYS A 166 37.75 4.65 -9.55
C LYS A 166 37.20 5.96 -8.97
N ASP A 167 36.74 5.94 -7.72
CA ASP A 167 36.17 7.12 -7.09
C ASP A 167 37.22 8.21 -6.89
N GLU A 168 36.84 9.46 -7.16
CA GLU A 168 37.70 10.62 -6.91
C GLU A 168 37.80 10.85 -5.39
N PRO A 169 39.01 10.81 -4.79
CA PRO A 169 39.15 10.95 -3.35
C PRO A 169 38.87 12.38 -2.89
N VAL A 170 38.17 12.50 -1.77
CA VAL A 170 37.98 13.77 -1.06
C VAL A 170 39.35 14.34 -0.68
N ALA A 171 39.60 15.60 -1.09
CA ALA A 171 40.86 16.29 -0.84
C ALA A 171 41.12 16.49 0.66
N VAL A 172 42.40 16.43 1.06
CA VAL A 172 42.85 16.48 2.46
C VAL A 172 42.34 17.72 3.23
N PRO A 173 42.37 18.96 2.68
CA PRO A 173 41.84 20.13 3.38
C PRO A 173 40.36 20.02 3.72
N LEU A 174 39.53 19.56 2.77
CA LEU A 174 38.09 19.41 2.97
C LEU A 174 37.80 18.31 3.98
N ALA A 175 38.46 17.15 3.84
CA ALA A 175 38.34 16.03 4.77
C ALA A 175 38.71 16.45 6.22
N LEU A 176 39.82 17.18 6.38
CA LEU A 176 40.28 17.68 7.68
C LEU A 176 39.31 18.71 8.26
N ARG A 177 38.84 19.66 7.47
CA ARG A 177 37.92 20.71 7.92
C ARG A 177 36.59 20.13 8.37
N THR A 178 36.01 19.22 7.59
CA THR A 178 34.77 18.52 7.93
C THR A 178 34.94 17.69 9.20
N MET A 179 36.01 16.90 9.31
CA MET A 179 36.25 16.10 10.52
C MET A 179 36.45 16.98 11.76
N LEU A 180 37.21 18.08 11.64
CA LEU A 180 37.43 18.97 12.78
C LEU A 180 36.14 19.69 13.19
N ASN A 181 35.44 20.33 12.27
CA ASN A 181 34.30 21.18 12.61
C ASN A 181 33.04 20.40 12.98
N ASP A 182 32.77 19.28 12.31
CA ASP A 182 31.50 18.59 12.42
C ASP A 182 31.55 17.46 13.46
N ILE A 183 32.76 17.04 13.87
CA ILE A 183 32.96 15.84 14.71
C ILE A 183 33.86 16.12 15.90
N VAL A 184 35.11 16.52 15.67
CA VAL A 184 36.10 16.64 16.76
C VAL A 184 35.80 17.84 17.65
N MET A 185 35.66 19.05 17.11
CA MET A 185 35.49 20.27 17.89
C MET A 185 34.19 20.31 18.71
N PRO A 186 33.03 19.84 18.21
CA PRO A 186 31.79 19.82 18.98
C PRO A 186 31.80 18.83 20.14
N ASN A 187 32.49 17.69 19.98
CA ASN A 187 32.34 16.54 20.88
C ASN A 187 33.57 16.30 21.77
N ALA A 188 34.76 16.81 21.42
CA ALA A 188 35.98 16.56 22.19
C ALA A 188 35.98 17.30 23.53
N LYS A 189 36.51 16.62 24.56
CA LYS A 189 36.80 17.24 25.85
C LYS A 189 37.84 18.34 25.68
N ARG A 190 37.69 19.39 26.48
CA ARG A 190 38.66 20.49 26.63
C ARG A 190 39.13 20.49 28.07
N GLU A 191 40.39 20.86 28.27
CA GLU A 191 40.88 21.09 29.62
C GLU A 191 40.08 22.23 30.27
N ASN A 192 39.39 21.92 31.37
CA ASN A 192 38.39 22.79 31.98
C ASN A 192 38.50 22.81 33.52
N SER A 193 39.65 22.41 34.08
CA SER A 193 39.79 22.16 35.51
C SER A 193 39.52 23.40 36.37
N ALA A 194 39.89 24.59 35.87
CA ALA A 194 39.54 25.86 36.49
C ALA A 194 38.03 26.18 36.41
N GLU A 195 37.40 25.92 35.26
CA GLU A 195 35.95 26.13 35.07
C GLU A 195 35.13 25.22 36.00
N PHE A 196 35.55 23.97 36.19
CA PHE A 196 34.88 23.04 37.10
C PHE A 196 34.88 23.52 38.56
N ARG A 197 36.01 24.10 39.01
CA ARG A 197 36.11 24.69 40.35
C ARG A 197 35.29 25.97 40.49
N ASP A 198 35.17 26.73 39.41
CA ASP A 198 34.43 27.99 39.42
C ASP A 198 32.92 27.81 39.27
N ASN A 199 32.46 26.69 38.70
CA ASN A 199 31.05 26.42 38.43
C ASN A 199 30.51 25.28 39.31
N GLU A 200 30.91 24.03 39.07
CA GLU A 200 30.36 22.84 39.71
C GLU A 200 30.68 22.78 41.21
N MET A 201 31.92 23.08 41.60
CA MET A 201 32.31 23.07 43.03
C MET A 201 31.77 24.27 43.83
N LYS A 202 31.13 25.24 43.16
CA LYS A 202 30.40 26.36 43.80
C LYS A 202 28.88 26.21 43.68
N ASP A 203 28.37 25.17 43.03
CA ASP A 203 26.94 24.91 42.90
C ASP A 203 26.35 24.58 44.29
N PRO A 204 25.36 25.36 44.78
CA PRO A 204 24.73 25.11 46.07
C PRO A 204 24.15 23.69 46.21
N ALA A 205 23.68 23.09 45.11
CA ALA A 205 23.12 21.74 45.14
C ALA A 205 24.20 20.66 45.26
N VAL A 206 25.36 20.85 44.63
CA VAL A 206 26.52 19.94 44.78
C VAL A 206 27.09 20.04 46.19
N LEU A 207 27.22 21.27 46.72
CA LEU A 207 27.67 21.51 48.09
C LEU A 207 26.75 20.86 49.13
N ALA A 208 25.43 20.94 48.93
CA ALA A 208 24.48 20.28 49.84
C ALA A 208 24.64 18.75 49.87
N VAL A 209 24.88 18.12 48.70
CA VAL A 209 25.18 16.68 48.61
C VAL A 209 26.51 16.36 49.31
N LEU A 210 27.54 17.17 49.06
CA LEU A 210 28.84 16.97 49.72
C LEU A 210 28.73 17.10 51.23
N ASP A 211 28.03 18.11 51.75
CA ASP A 211 27.82 18.31 53.19
C ASP A 211 27.08 17.13 53.85
N GLU A 212 26.07 16.57 53.16
CA GLU A 212 25.33 15.37 53.60
C GLU A 212 26.26 14.15 53.75
N TYR A 213 27.14 13.93 52.76
CA TYR A 213 28.00 12.75 52.70
C TYR A 213 29.37 12.94 53.38
N LYS A 214 29.78 14.19 53.66
CA LYS A 214 31.08 14.55 54.25
C LYS A 214 31.47 13.72 55.48
N PRO A 215 30.56 13.44 56.45
CA PRO A 215 30.92 12.64 57.62
C PRO A 215 31.31 11.20 57.27
N LYS A 216 30.59 10.56 56.33
CA LYS A 216 30.87 9.18 55.88
C LYS A 216 32.18 9.14 55.08
N LEU A 217 32.36 10.11 54.18
CA LEU A 217 33.56 10.21 53.35
C LEU A 217 34.80 10.52 54.19
N LEU A 218 34.72 11.38 55.21
CA LEU A 218 35.83 11.67 56.12
C LEU A 218 36.22 10.45 56.95
N ALA A 219 35.24 9.68 57.42
CA ALA A 219 35.49 8.44 58.16
C ALA A 219 36.16 7.39 57.25
N TRP A 220 35.68 7.25 56.01
CA TRP A 220 36.30 6.38 55.01
C TRP A 220 37.73 6.80 54.69
N TYR A 221 37.94 8.09 54.38
CA TYR A 221 39.23 8.65 54.00
C TYR A 221 40.27 8.46 55.10
N LYS A 222 39.93 8.86 56.35
CA LYS A 222 40.84 8.68 57.50
C LYS A 222 41.18 7.23 57.75
N LYS A 223 40.21 6.33 57.66
CA LYS A 223 40.45 4.89 57.83
C LYS A 223 41.44 4.43 56.76
N LYS A 224 41.22 4.85 55.51
CA LYS A 224 42.00 4.40 54.36
C LYS A 224 43.42 4.93 54.35
N THR A 225 43.64 6.21 54.69
CA THR A 225 44.97 6.82 54.85
C THR A 225 45.66 6.46 56.17
N SER A 226 45.08 5.56 56.98
CA SER A 226 45.68 5.06 58.23
C SER A 226 45.88 3.53 58.23
N ASP A 227 45.56 2.86 57.13
CA ASP A 227 45.65 1.42 56.98
C ASP A 227 46.99 1.02 56.38
N ASP A 228 47.95 0.70 57.25
CA ASP A 228 49.34 0.41 56.88
C ASP A 228 49.56 -1.04 56.37
N SER A 229 48.49 -1.78 56.07
CA SER A 229 48.59 -3.22 55.79
C SER A 229 49.08 -3.58 54.38
N GLU A 230 49.05 -2.63 53.43
CA GLU A 230 49.38 -2.86 52.01
C GLU A 230 50.43 -1.87 51.42
N GLU A 231 51.09 -1.02 52.24
CA GLU A 231 52.05 0.02 51.79
C GLU A 231 53.45 -0.07 52.43
N GLN A 232 54.48 0.48 51.75
CA GLN A 232 55.88 0.57 52.23
C GLN A 232 56.22 1.92 52.91
N HIS A 233 55.36 2.95 52.83
CA HIS A 233 55.59 4.29 53.40
C HIS A 233 54.30 4.89 53.99
N MET A 234 54.37 5.59 55.13
CA MET A 234 53.23 6.23 55.79
C MET A 234 52.91 7.61 55.18
N SER A 235 51.67 7.81 54.69
CA SER A 235 51.16 9.10 54.20
C SER A 235 49.80 9.43 54.84
N ASP A 236 49.57 10.68 55.23
CA ASP A 236 48.27 11.18 55.71
C ASP A 236 47.31 11.60 54.58
N LYS A 237 47.74 11.39 53.32
CA LYS A 237 47.02 11.70 52.09
C LYS A 237 46.83 10.48 51.20
N LEU A 238 45.80 10.51 50.35
CA LEU A 238 45.46 9.41 49.45
C LEU A 238 46.37 9.42 48.21
N GLY A 239 47.15 8.36 48.01
CA GLY A 239 47.99 8.17 46.82
C GLY A 239 47.21 7.67 45.60
N PHE A 240 47.76 7.90 44.41
CA PHE A 240 47.13 7.53 43.15
C PHE A 240 46.95 6.01 42.94
N ASP A 241 47.97 5.21 43.23
CA ASP A 241 47.89 3.75 43.09
C ASP A 241 46.83 3.14 44.02
N GLU A 242 46.69 3.72 45.22
CA GLU A 242 45.68 3.30 46.17
C GLU A 242 44.27 3.70 45.72
N TRP A 243 44.13 4.86 45.08
CA TRP A 243 42.88 5.28 44.46
C TRP A 243 42.42 4.32 43.35
N LEU A 244 43.34 3.87 42.48
CA LEU A 244 43.02 2.87 41.44
C LEU A 244 42.56 1.54 42.06
N ARG A 245 43.23 1.07 43.11
CA ARG A 245 42.81 -0.15 43.82
C ARG A 245 41.41 -0.03 44.42
N VAL A 246 41.06 1.14 44.96
CA VAL A 246 39.73 1.41 45.50
C VAL A 246 38.67 1.32 44.41
N LEU A 247 38.93 1.95 43.25
CA LEU A 247 38.03 1.93 42.10
C LEU A 247 37.77 0.51 41.58
N ASP A 248 38.82 -0.31 41.52
CA ASP A 248 38.72 -1.71 41.09
C ASP A 248 38.00 -2.60 42.10
N ARG A 249 38.36 -2.48 43.39
CA ARG A 249 37.76 -3.31 44.45
C ARG A 249 36.27 -3.01 44.66
N GLN A 250 35.84 -1.79 44.37
CA GLN A 250 34.45 -1.36 44.48
C GLN A 250 33.68 -1.43 43.15
N ASP A 251 34.27 -2.00 42.09
CA ASP A 251 33.66 -2.12 40.75
C ASP A 251 33.07 -0.79 40.22
N LEU A 252 33.79 0.32 40.45
CA LEU A 252 33.31 1.66 40.10
C LEU A 252 33.65 2.07 38.67
N VAL A 253 34.55 1.33 38.02
CA VAL A 253 35.08 1.55 36.67
C VAL A 253 34.57 0.44 35.75
N GLY A 254 33.96 0.81 34.62
CA GLY A 254 33.26 -0.14 33.75
C GLY A 254 32.28 0.54 32.79
N VAL A 255 31.48 -0.29 32.13
CA VAL A 255 30.38 0.14 31.25
C VAL A 255 29.11 -0.56 31.71
N TRP A 256 28.04 0.19 31.95
CA TRP A 256 26.73 -0.32 32.35
C TRP A 256 25.68 0.06 31.30
N GLU A 257 24.77 -0.86 31.04
CA GLU A 257 23.61 -0.66 30.16
C GLU A 257 22.34 -0.87 30.97
N VAL A 258 21.52 0.16 31.05
CA VAL A 258 20.33 0.21 31.91
C VAL A 258 19.09 0.46 31.09
N GLU A 259 18.09 -0.41 31.23
CA GLU A 259 16.77 -0.22 30.61
C GLU A 259 16.05 0.98 31.23
N GLN A 260 15.51 1.85 30.37
CA GLN A 260 14.65 2.96 30.78
C GLN A 260 13.21 2.46 30.98
N LEU A 261 12.58 2.84 32.09
CA LEU A 261 11.22 2.42 32.44
C LEU A 261 10.24 3.60 32.36
N SER A 262 8.99 3.30 32.02
CA SER A 262 7.90 4.28 31.89
C SER A 262 6.61 3.75 32.51
N GLU A 263 5.82 4.64 33.12
CA GLU A 263 4.42 4.38 33.48
C GLU A 263 3.49 4.37 32.25
N ILE A 264 3.99 4.80 31.09
CA ILE A 264 3.26 4.81 29.83
C ILE A 264 3.45 3.47 29.13
N THR A 265 2.35 2.80 28.83
CA THR A 265 2.38 1.50 28.14
C THR A 265 2.92 1.66 26.70
N GLY A 266 3.95 0.90 26.33
CA GLY A 266 4.49 0.88 24.97
C GLY A 266 5.25 2.15 24.57
N ASP A 267 5.76 2.90 25.55
CA ASP A 267 6.53 4.12 25.33
C ASP A 267 7.77 3.86 24.46
N LYS A 268 7.84 4.50 23.29
CA LYS A 268 8.97 4.35 22.35
C LYS A 268 10.30 4.81 22.95
N SER A 269 10.30 5.70 23.94
CA SER A 269 11.54 6.15 24.59
C SER A 269 12.21 5.05 25.44
N CYS A 270 11.47 4.00 25.82
CA CYS A 270 12.02 2.80 26.45
C CYS A 270 12.68 1.83 25.46
N GLN A 271 12.65 2.12 24.15
CA GLN A 271 13.31 1.29 23.14
C GLN A 271 14.82 1.56 23.10
N GLY A 272 15.55 0.90 24.00
CA GLY A 272 17.01 0.93 24.06
C GLY A 272 17.57 1.09 25.47
N ASN A 273 18.84 0.73 25.67
CA ASN A 273 19.51 0.84 26.96
C ASN A 273 20.30 2.15 27.07
N ILE A 274 20.21 2.80 28.23
CA ILE A 274 21.06 3.93 28.60
C ILE A 274 22.44 3.40 28.98
N ARG A 275 23.46 3.83 28.25
CA ARG A 275 24.85 3.44 28.50
C ARG A 275 25.58 4.48 29.35
N VAL A 276 26.12 4.06 30.49
CA VAL A 276 26.99 4.88 31.36
C VAL A 276 28.37 4.24 31.48
N ARG A 277 29.43 5.05 31.58
CA ARG A 277 30.82 4.57 31.57
C ARG A 277 31.68 5.41 32.51
N LEU A 278 32.58 4.74 33.23
CA LEU A 278 33.72 5.37 33.88
C LEU A 278 34.96 4.54 33.55
N SER A 279 36.04 5.14 33.05
CA SER A 279 37.30 4.45 32.76
C SER A 279 38.38 4.82 33.79
N HIS A 280 39.42 3.99 33.91
CA HIS A 280 40.60 4.34 34.71
C HIS A 280 41.24 5.66 34.26
N ALA A 281 41.29 5.94 32.96
CA ALA A 281 41.79 7.20 32.42
C ALA A 281 40.94 8.40 32.88
N MET A 282 39.60 8.27 32.90
CA MET A 282 38.72 9.32 33.43
C MET A 282 38.93 9.56 34.93
N CYS A 283 39.09 8.48 35.71
CA CYS A 283 39.39 8.58 37.14
C CYS A 283 40.77 9.19 37.42
N LYS A 284 41.77 8.88 36.56
CA LYS A 284 43.11 9.46 36.62
C LYS A 284 43.10 10.95 36.33
N ALA A 285 42.41 11.37 35.27
CA ALA A 285 42.21 12.79 34.98
C ALA A 285 41.52 13.51 36.15
N ALA A 286 40.44 12.93 36.70
CA ALA A 286 39.74 13.47 37.85
C ALA A 286 40.64 13.64 39.08
N PHE A 287 41.52 12.67 39.36
CA PHE A 287 42.48 12.72 40.46
C PHE A 287 43.50 13.84 40.25
N MET A 288 44.12 13.92 39.07
CA MET A 288 45.12 14.94 38.75
C MET A 288 44.53 16.36 38.75
N ASP A 289 43.33 16.52 38.17
CA ASP A 289 42.64 17.81 38.09
C ASP A 289 42.11 18.30 39.44
N SER A 290 42.14 17.46 40.47
CA SER A 290 41.73 17.83 41.83
C SER A 290 42.87 18.35 42.69
N GLN A 291 44.13 18.25 42.24
CA GLN A 291 45.30 18.74 42.97
C GLN A 291 45.42 20.28 42.91
N GLY A 292 45.90 20.88 44.00
CA GLY A 292 46.21 22.31 44.09
C GLY A 292 47.36 22.76 43.18
N ILE A 293 47.29 23.99 42.68
CA ILE A 293 48.24 24.59 41.73
C ILE A 293 49.69 24.64 42.29
N ASP A 294 49.84 24.76 43.62
CA ASP A 294 51.15 24.83 44.28
C ASP A 294 51.87 23.47 44.35
N GLN A 295 51.14 22.35 44.32
CA GLN A 295 51.73 21.00 44.31
C GLN A 295 52.19 20.59 42.89
N LEU A 296 51.46 21.03 41.86
CA LEU A 296 51.83 20.85 40.45
C LEU A 296 53.00 21.75 40.01
N SER A 297 53.18 22.92 40.63
CA SER A 297 54.27 23.87 40.32
C SER A 297 55.51 23.71 41.22
N GLY A 298 55.37 23.15 42.42
CA GLY A 298 56.48 22.83 43.33
C GLY A 298 57.47 21.79 42.78
N ALA A 299 57.05 20.95 41.83
CA ALA A 299 57.93 20.05 41.09
C ALA A 299 58.90 20.78 40.13
N GLN A 300 58.65 22.06 39.81
CA GLN A 300 59.53 22.88 38.96
C GLN A 300 60.41 23.87 39.75
N ALA A 301 60.22 24.01 41.07
CA ALA A 301 60.81 25.12 41.85
C ALA A 301 61.71 24.69 43.04
N ALA A 302 62.17 23.43 43.09
CA ALA A 302 63.25 23.06 44.00
C ALA A 302 64.61 23.38 43.36
N GLU A 303 65.20 24.52 43.73
CA GLU A 303 66.57 24.90 43.33
C GLU A 303 67.55 23.76 43.63
N GLY A 304 68.06 23.13 42.56
CA GLY A 304 69.11 22.12 42.61
C GLY A 304 68.69 20.66 42.42
N GLY A 305 67.40 20.35 42.28
CA GLY A 305 66.93 19.01 41.92
C GLY A 305 66.83 18.82 40.40
N THR A 306 67.52 17.83 39.84
CA THR A 306 67.28 17.39 38.46
C THR A 306 65.88 16.79 38.34
N ALA A 307 65.18 17.05 37.23
CA ALA A 307 63.82 16.59 36.92
C ALA A 307 63.60 15.05 36.86
N ASP A 308 64.57 14.27 37.33
CA ASP A 308 64.63 12.80 37.32
C ASP A 308 64.03 12.15 38.60
N GLN A 309 63.33 12.89 39.46
CA GLN A 309 62.86 12.40 40.78
C GLN A 309 61.37 12.63 41.11
N VAL A 310 60.50 12.91 40.13
CA VAL A 310 59.04 12.91 40.37
C VAL A 310 58.49 11.54 39.99
N THR A 311 58.39 10.64 40.98
CA THR A 311 57.77 9.31 40.89
C THR A 311 56.27 9.40 41.25
N ASN A 312 55.46 8.38 40.91
CA ASN A 312 54.04 8.26 41.31
C ASN A 312 53.80 8.53 42.82
N GLU A 313 54.83 8.32 43.64
CA GLU A 313 54.87 8.53 45.09
C GLU A 313 54.64 9.99 45.53
N MET A 314 54.69 10.98 44.61
CA MET A 314 54.46 12.40 44.92
C MET A 314 53.05 12.91 44.53
N THR A 315 52.19 12.06 43.95
CA THR A 315 50.81 12.42 43.56
C THR A 315 49.79 11.99 44.61
N VAL A 316 49.38 12.92 45.46
CA VAL A 316 48.49 12.66 46.60
C VAL A 316 47.35 13.68 46.66
N LEU A 317 46.18 13.28 47.17
CA LEU A 317 45.06 14.19 47.46
C LEU A 317 44.86 14.34 48.96
N ASP A 318 44.74 15.58 49.44
CA ASP A 318 44.15 15.86 50.74
C ASP A 318 42.62 15.60 50.74
N PHE A 319 41.95 15.79 51.88
CA PHE A 319 40.53 15.45 51.97
C PHE A 319 39.63 16.35 51.11
N ASP A 320 39.93 17.65 50.98
CA ASP A 320 39.10 18.55 50.17
C ASP A 320 39.35 18.30 48.67
N GLU A 321 40.61 18.01 48.28
CA GLU A 321 40.98 17.55 46.95
C GLU A 321 40.33 16.19 46.61
N PHE A 322 40.21 15.28 47.57
CA PHE A 322 39.50 14.01 47.41
C PHE A 322 37.99 14.21 47.14
N LEU A 323 37.34 15.16 47.82
CA LEU A 323 35.94 15.47 47.56
C LEU A 323 35.72 16.02 46.15
N GLU A 324 36.63 16.86 45.65
CA GLU A 324 36.62 17.33 44.25
C GLU A 324 36.79 16.15 43.27
N CYS A 325 37.71 15.23 43.57
CA CYS A 325 37.95 14.03 42.75
C CYS A 325 36.70 13.16 42.63
N LEU A 326 35.99 12.92 43.75
CA LEU A 326 34.71 12.19 43.74
C LEU A 326 33.65 12.92 42.90
N CYS A 327 33.59 14.25 42.97
CA CYS A 327 32.64 15.04 42.17
C CYS A 327 32.92 14.93 40.67
N ARG A 328 34.19 15.03 40.27
CA ARG A 328 34.64 14.87 38.88
C ARG A 328 34.37 13.47 38.35
N CYS A 329 34.61 12.43 39.15
CA CYS A 329 34.28 11.06 38.80
C CYS A 329 32.77 10.86 38.60
N GLY A 330 31.93 11.42 39.48
CA GLY A 330 30.48 11.31 39.35
C GLY A 330 29.93 12.03 38.11
N CYS A 331 30.38 13.26 37.86
CA CYS A 331 30.00 14.00 36.65
C CYS A 331 30.43 13.27 35.37
N SER A 332 31.61 12.63 35.41
CA SER A 332 32.14 11.83 34.31
C SER A 332 31.34 10.55 34.07
N LYS A 333 31.08 9.76 35.13
CA LYS A 333 30.35 8.48 35.07
C LYS A 333 28.96 8.62 34.46
N TYR A 334 28.22 9.66 34.89
CA TYR A 334 26.85 9.93 34.46
C TYR A 334 26.75 11.02 33.39
N SER A 335 27.85 11.31 32.67
CA SER A 335 27.90 12.35 31.64
C SER A 335 26.83 12.13 30.54
N SER A 336 26.60 10.88 30.14
CA SER A 336 25.61 10.49 29.12
C SER A 336 24.15 10.62 29.57
N VAL A 337 23.87 10.69 30.88
CA VAL A 337 22.50 10.83 31.41
C VAL A 337 22.13 12.31 31.48
N LYS A 338 21.60 12.84 30.37
CA LYS A 338 21.33 14.28 30.18
C LYS A 338 20.34 14.88 31.18
N VAL A 339 19.41 14.07 31.70
CA VAL A 339 18.41 14.50 32.70
C VAL A 339 19.01 14.69 34.10
N MET A 340 20.16 14.07 34.40
CA MET A 340 20.84 14.24 35.68
C MET A 340 21.63 15.55 35.70
N LYS A 341 21.30 16.43 36.64
CA LYS A 341 22.10 17.63 36.95
C LYS A 341 23.37 17.25 37.72
N PRO A 342 24.43 18.09 37.77
CA PRO A 342 25.69 17.77 38.46
C PRO A 342 25.51 17.20 39.87
N ALA A 343 24.67 17.82 40.71
CA ALA A 343 24.38 17.33 42.06
C ALA A 343 23.83 15.89 42.09
N ALA A 344 22.94 15.53 41.16
CA ALA A 344 22.41 14.17 41.06
C ALA A 344 23.48 13.17 40.59
N LYS A 345 24.38 13.58 39.68
CA LYS A 345 25.51 12.76 39.21
C LYS A 345 26.50 12.49 40.33
N VAL A 346 26.83 13.53 41.11
CA VAL A 346 27.70 13.42 42.29
C VAL A 346 27.04 12.51 43.33
N LYS A 347 25.78 12.77 43.69
CA LYS A 347 25.05 11.93 44.64
C LYS A 347 25.02 10.46 44.22
N GLY A 348 24.65 10.18 42.97
CA GLY A 348 24.61 8.82 42.45
C GLY A 348 25.96 8.11 42.51
N PHE A 349 27.05 8.83 42.24
CA PHE A 349 28.40 8.28 42.37
C PHE A 349 28.80 8.01 43.82
N LEU A 350 28.43 8.89 44.76
CA LEU A 350 28.66 8.66 46.18
C LEU A 350 27.84 7.48 46.72
N GLU A 351 26.60 7.34 46.26
CA GLU A 351 25.74 6.17 46.57
C GLU A 351 26.37 4.87 46.02
N ASN A 352 27.01 4.88 44.84
CA ASN A 352 27.78 3.72 44.37
C ASN A 352 29.05 3.50 45.19
N PHE A 353 29.82 4.55 45.45
CA PHE A 353 31.11 4.50 46.17
C PHE A 353 30.97 3.95 47.60
N LEU A 354 29.84 4.24 48.24
CA LEU A 354 29.51 3.78 49.59
C LEU A 354 28.67 2.49 49.59
N ASP A 355 28.42 1.88 48.43
CA ASP A 355 27.60 0.67 48.27
C ASP A 355 26.16 0.83 48.82
N GLU A 356 25.59 2.03 48.68
CA GLU A 356 24.21 2.36 49.07
C GLU A 356 23.20 2.05 47.95
N LYS A 357 23.63 2.15 46.68
CA LYS A 357 22.85 1.81 45.49
C LYS A 357 23.73 1.31 44.36
N GLU A 358 23.16 0.41 43.57
CA GLU A 358 23.75 -0.03 42.29
C GLU A 358 23.58 1.05 41.20
N VAL A 359 24.41 0.98 40.15
CA VAL A 359 24.36 1.90 39.00
C VAL A 359 22.98 1.88 38.33
N GLN A 360 22.36 0.70 38.23
CA GLN A 360 21.03 0.53 37.64
C GLN A 360 19.96 1.35 38.36
N GLN A 361 19.94 1.31 39.69
CA GLN A 361 18.95 2.04 40.50
C GLN A 361 19.08 3.55 40.35
N VAL A 362 20.31 4.07 40.39
CA VAL A 362 20.60 5.51 40.22
C VAL A 362 20.11 6.02 38.87
N VAL A 363 20.40 5.27 37.80
CA VAL A 363 19.98 5.64 36.44
C VAL A 363 18.46 5.56 36.32
N GLN A 364 17.84 4.45 36.75
CA GLN A 364 16.39 4.26 36.66
C GLN A 364 15.62 5.33 37.44
N GLU A 365 16.00 5.66 38.68
CA GLU A 365 15.33 6.71 39.45
C GLU A 365 15.37 8.09 38.76
N SER A 366 16.45 8.36 38.02
CA SER A 366 16.66 9.63 37.33
C SER A 366 15.99 9.69 35.96
N THR A 367 15.70 8.55 35.34
CA THR A 367 15.19 8.44 33.95
C THR A 367 13.79 7.86 33.86
N TYR A 368 13.19 7.46 34.99
CA TYR A 368 11.85 6.92 35.07
C TYR A 368 10.81 7.93 34.58
N ILE A 369 10.06 7.56 33.54
CA ILE A 369 9.02 8.42 32.98
C ILE A 369 7.73 8.21 33.77
N ARG A 370 7.28 9.26 34.44
CA ARG A 370 6.03 9.29 35.21
C ARG A 370 4.89 9.82 34.35
N ALA A 371 3.69 9.26 34.50
CA ALA A 371 2.48 9.73 33.87
C ALA A 371 1.41 10.07 34.91
N THR A 372 0.77 11.23 34.75
CA THR A 372 -0.36 11.63 35.61
C THR A 372 -1.62 10.95 35.10
N ARG A 373 -2.31 10.20 35.97
CA ARG A 373 -3.61 9.58 35.65
C ARG A 373 -4.75 10.58 35.76
N PHE A 374 -5.82 10.31 35.02
CA PHE A 374 -7.04 11.11 35.07
C PHE A 374 -7.81 10.86 36.38
N ASP A 375 -8.07 11.93 37.16
CA ASP A 375 -8.85 11.85 38.40
C ASP A 375 -10.35 12.05 38.12
N ALA A 376 -11.01 10.98 37.65
CA ALA A 376 -12.42 11.02 37.31
C ALA A 376 -13.34 11.42 38.48
N VAL A 377 -12.93 11.24 39.74
CA VAL A 377 -13.74 11.61 40.90
C VAL A 377 -13.84 13.13 41.04
N ASN A 378 -12.76 13.85 40.74
CA ASN A 378 -12.68 15.29 40.93
C ASN A 378 -12.83 16.09 39.62
N GLU A 379 -12.54 15.48 38.47
CA GLU A 379 -12.48 16.17 37.17
C GLU A 379 -13.66 15.86 36.23
N SER A 380 -14.41 14.77 36.45
CA SER A 380 -15.55 14.39 35.60
C SER A 380 -16.77 15.30 35.85
N MET A 381 -17.40 15.75 34.78
CA MET A 381 -18.59 16.62 34.82
C MET A 381 -19.80 15.89 34.23
N PRO A 382 -21.03 16.14 34.73
CA PRO A 382 -22.25 15.59 34.12
C PRO A 382 -22.44 16.19 32.72
N LEU A 383 -22.97 15.39 31.79
CA LEU A 383 -23.36 15.87 30.47
C LEU A 383 -24.56 16.82 30.55
N ASP A 384 -24.76 17.65 29.53
CA ASP A 384 -25.93 18.53 29.43
C ASP A 384 -27.23 17.71 29.51
N GLY A 385 -28.03 17.95 30.55
CA GLY A 385 -29.29 17.22 30.79
C GLY A 385 -29.13 15.85 31.47
N GLN A 386 -27.91 15.43 31.85
CA GLN A 386 -27.69 14.20 32.60
C GLN A 386 -28.06 14.38 34.07
N GLU A 387 -28.93 13.52 34.57
CA GLU A 387 -29.30 13.48 35.99
C GLU A 387 -28.08 13.17 36.88
N PRO A 388 -27.92 13.83 38.05
CA PRO A 388 -26.79 13.61 38.95
C PRO A 388 -26.62 12.14 39.39
N ALA A 389 -27.74 11.43 39.58
CA ALA A 389 -27.71 10.01 39.93
C ALA A 389 -27.16 9.14 38.79
N ALA A 390 -27.46 9.48 37.53
CA ALA A 390 -26.94 8.77 36.36
C ALA A 390 -25.44 9.03 36.18
N HIS A 391 -24.98 10.26 36.45
CA HIS A 391 -23.54 10.58 36.45
C HIS A 391 -22.78 9.84 37.55
N GLN A 392 -23.34 9.76 38.77
CA GLN A 392 -22.74 8.97 39.85
C GLN A 392 -22.69 7.47 39.53
N HIS A 393 -23.72 6.93 38.86
CA HIS A 393 -23.69 5.55 38.40
C HIS A 393 -22.57 5.32 37.36
N TRP A 394 -22.44 6.22 36.38
CA TRP A 394 -21.35 6.19 35.41
C TRP A 394 -19.96 6.19 36.09
N LEU A 395 -19.73 7.03 37.10
CA LEU A 395 -18.47 7.04 37.83
C LEU A 395 -18.18 5.71 38.55
N GLY A 396 -19.23 5.04 39.03
CA GLY A 396 -19.12 3.70 39.62
C GLY A 396 -18.72 2.63 38.61
N GLU A 397 -19.21 2.72 37.37
CA GLU A 397 -18.81 1.83 36.27
C GLU A 397 -17.39 2.15 35.79
N TRP A 398 -17.07 3.43 35.56
CA TRP A 398 -15.75 3.88 35.10
C TRP A 398 -14.62 3.38 36.02
N LYS A 399 -14.83 3.42 37.34
CA LYS A 399 -13.87 2.93 38.33
C LYS A 399 -13.49 1.44 38.14
N GLN A 400 -14.33 0.67 37.47
CA GLN A 400 -14.12 -0.77 37.24
C GLN A 400 -13.53 -1.06 35.84
N ILE A 401 -13.42 -0.06 34.95
CA ILE A 401 -12.84 -0.25 33.62
C ILE A 401 -11.31 -0.26 33.74
N GLU A 402 -10.66 -1.33 33.31
CA GLU A 402 -9.21 -1.52 33.40
C GLU A 402 -8.52 -1.43 32.03
N LEU A 403 -8.00 -0.25 31.71
CA LEU A 403 -7.38 0.07 30.41
C LEU A 403 -5.84 -0.05 30.42
N SER A 404 -5.22 -0.43 31.54
CA SER A 404 -3.77 -0.66 31.56
C SER A 404 -3.35 -1.74 30.56
N GLY A 405 -2.13 -1.61 30.04
CA GLY A 405 -1.61 -2.48 28.99
C GLY A 405 -2.14 -2.17 27.59
N LEU A 406 -2.99 -1.15 27.40
CA LEU A 406 -3.31 -0.61 26.07
C LEU A 406 -2.30 0.49 25.68
N TYR A 407 -1.93 0.57 24.39
CA TYR A 407 -0.88 1.45 23.91
C TYR A 407 -1.06 2.92 24.33
N ALA A 408 0.01 3.53 24.84
CA ALA A 408 0.07 4.90 25.35
C ALA A 408 -0.81 5.22 26.58
N PHE A 409 -1.42 4.23 27.24
CA PHE A 409 -2.11 4.46 28.51
C PHE A 409 -1.12 4.93 29.60
N PRO A 410 -1.43 5.93 30.44
CA PRO A 410 -2.71 6.64 30.62
C PRO A 410 -2.82 7.99 29.89
N THR A 411 -1.99 8.30 28.89
CA THR A 411 -1.89 9.65 28.29
C THR A 411 -3.20 10.21 27.72
N TRP A 412 -4.09 9.32 27.28
CA TRP A 412 -5.39 9.65 26.67
C TRP A 412 -6.60 9.25 27.54
N GLU A 413 -6.38 8.84 28.79
CA GLU A 413 -7.40 8.25 29.68
C GLU A 413 -8.67 9.11 29.79
N LYS A 414 -8.52 10.44 29.94
CA LYS A 414 -9.64 11.39 30.00
C LYS A 414 -10.50 11.40 28.73
N GLU A 415 -9.88 11.33 27.56
CA GLU A 415 -10.62 11.39 26.28
C GLU A 415 -11.48 10.15 26.10
N VAL A 416 -10.98 8.96 26.46
CA VAL A 416 -11.77 7.72 26.45
C VAL A 416 -12.88 7.75 27.49
N HIS A 417 -12.63 8.28 28.69
CA HIS A 417 -13.70 8.52 29.67
C HIS A 417 -14.83 9.35 29.06
N ASP A 418 -14.51 10.50 28.45
CA ASP A 418 -15.51 11.42 27.91
C ASP A 418 -16.30 10.79 26.75
N ILE A 419 -15.62 10.01 25.89
CA ILE A 419 -16.26 9.26 24.79
C ILE A 419 -17.23 8.20 25.34
N LEU A 420 -16.81 7.40 26.33
CA LEU A 420 -17.65 6.35 26.89
C LEU A 420 -18.82 6.93 27.70
N GLN A 421 -18.61 7.99 28.50
CA GLN A 421 -19.68 8.68 29.22
C GLN A 421 -20.78 9.14 28.27
N LYS A 422 -20.38 9.77 27.14
CA LYS A 422 -21.31 10.26 26.12
C LYS A 422 -22.19 9.16 25.53
N ASN A 423 -21.68 7.95 25.40
CA ASN A 423 -22.38 6.82 24.77
C ASN A 423 -22.86 5.77 25.78
N TYR A 424 -22.71 6.01 27.09
CA TYR A 424 -22.93 5.00 28.12
C TYR A 424 -24.34 4.42 28.10
N HIS A 425 -25.37 5.26 27.91
CA HIS A 425 -26.76 4.79 27.83
C HIS A 425 -26.98 3.82 26.67
N ASP A 426 -26.49 4.16 25.48
CA ASP A 426 -26.60 3.31 24.29
C ASP A 426 -25.79 2.03 24.47
N LEU A 427 -24.54 2.11 24.95
CA LEU A 427 -23.68 0.95 25.19
C LEU A 427 -24.27 -0.01 26.23
N ALA A 428 -24.91 0.52 27.28
CA ALA A 428 -25.59 -0.30 28.27
C ALA A 428 -26.85 -0.99 27.69
N SER A 429 -27.61 -0.30 26.83
CA SER A 429 -28.73 -0.90 26.11
C SER A 429 -28.26 -1.99 25.13
N ILE A 430 -27.17 -1.73 24.40
CA ILE A 430 -26.53 -2.70 23.49
C ILE A 430 -26.07 -3.93 24.27
N PHE A 431 -25.33 -3.74 25.36
CA PHE A 431 -24.85 -4.84 26.19
C PHE A 431 -26.01 -5.73 26.65
N ARG A 432 -27.09 -5.14 27.19
CA ARG A 432 -28.28 -5.89 27.62
C ARG A 432 -28.98 -6.61 26.46
N ALA A 433 -28.94 -6.05 25.26
CA ALA A 433 -29.56 -6.66 24.08
C ALA A 433 -28.90 -8.00 23.71
N TYR A 434 -27.58 -8.10 23.86
CA TYR A 434 -26.79 -9.29 23.53
C TYR A 434 -26.59 -10.25 24.71
N ALA A 435 -26.47 -9.74 25.93
CA ALA A 435 -26.16 -10.50 27.13
C ALA A 435 -27.42 -11.12 27.77
N LYS A 436 -28.00 -12.15 27.16
CA LYS A 436 -29.34 -12.67 27.55
C LYS A 436 -29.38 -14.18 27.85
N SER A 437 -28.25 -14.87 27.77
CA SER A 437 -28.20 -16.32 27.98
C SER A 437 -28.52 -16.70 29.44
N LEU A 438 -29.50 -17.60 29.62
CA LEU A 438 -29.87 -18.19 30.92
C LEU A 438 -28.97 -19.39 31.30
N LYS A 439 -27.67 -19.34 30.96
CA LYS A 439 -26.71 -20.40 31.33
C LYS A 439 -26.47 -20.35 32.85
N ASP A 440 -25.94 -21.43 33.44
CA ASP A 440 -25.71 -21.59 34.88
C ASP A 440 -24.82 -20.46 35.46
N VAL A 441 -25.44 -19.34 35.78
CA VAL A 441 -24.81 -18.22 36.46
C VAL A 441 -24.42 -18.66 37.87
N SER A 442 -23.25 -18.21 38.32
CA SER A 442 -22.80 -18.44 39.69
C SER A 442 -23.88 -17.98 40.68
N PRO A 443 -23.95 -18.58 41.88
CA PRO A 443 -24.91 -18.17 42.91
C PRO A 443 -24.89 -16.67 43.20
N ASP A 444 -23.72 -16.03 43.06
CA ASP A 444 -23.51 -14.60 43.30
C ASP A 444 -24.11 -13.71 42.19
N ALA A 445 -24.05 -14.14 40.92
CA ALA A 445 -24.69 -13.44 39.81
C ALA A 445 -26.24 -13.56 39.87
N LYS A 446 -26.75 -14.72 40.33
CA LYS A 446 -28.18 -14.93 40.59
C LYS A 446 -28.72 -14.04 41.73
N ALA A 447 -27.89 -13.70 42.71
CA ALA A 447 -28.28 -12.86 43.84
C ALA A 447 -28.30 -11.34 43.51
N THR A 448 -27.55 -10.93 42.49
CA THR A 448 -27.39 -9.51 42.10
C THR A 448 -28.21 -9.12 40.86
N GLY A 449 -28.75 -10.09 40.11
CA GLY A 449 -29.47 -9.82 38.87
C GLY A 449 -28.56 -9.28 37.75
N ALA A 450 -27.25 -9.54 37.84
CA ALA A 450 -26.25 -9.04 36.92
C ALA A 450 -26.35 -9.73 35.55
N THR A 451 -26.49 -8.92 34.49
CA THR A 451 -26.43 -9.34 33.10
C THR A 451 -24.97 -9.58 32.70
N LEU A 452 -24.67 -10.72 32.07
CA LEU A 452 -23.30 -11.13 31.70
C LEU A 452 -23.26 -11.56 30.22
N MET A 453 -22.19 -11.20 29.51
CA MET A 453 -21.98 -11.52 28.10
C MET A 453 -20.90 -12.58 27.92
N ASP A 454 -21.22 -13.73 27.34
CA ASP A 454 -20.23 -14.75 26.98
C ASP A 454 -19.59 -14.50 25.59
N ILE A 455 -18.64 -15.36 25.20
CA ILE A 455 -17.92 -15.24 23.92
C ILE A 455 -18.83 -15.48 22.70
N GLU A 456 -19.87 -16.31 22.84
CA GLU A 456 -20.82 -16.56 21.75
C GLU A 456 -21.74 -15.34 21.52
N GLU A 457 -22.19 -14.71 22.60
CA GLU A 457 -22.95 -13.45 22.56
C GLU A 457 -22.08 -12.29 22.06
N PHE A 458 -20.80 -12.25 22.44
CA PHE A 458 -19.84 -11.28 21.90
C PHE A 458 -19.59 -11.50 20.40
N ASN A 459 -19.53 -12.76 19.94
CA ASN A 459 -19.44 -13.07 18.51
C ASN A 459 -20.68 -12.56 17.76
N ASP A 460 -21.88 -12.75 18.32
CA ASP A 460 -23.11 -12.19 17.74
C ASP A 460 -23.03 -10.68 17.60
N PHE A 461 -22.58 -9.98 18.65
CA PHE A 461 -22.31 -8.55 18.59
C PHE A 461 -21.32 -8.19 17.48
N VAL A 462 -20.16 -8.86 17.40
CA VAL A 462 -19.11 -8.61 16.40
C VAL A 462 -19.64 -8.77 14.96
N VAL A 463 -20.39 -9.84 14.70
CA VAL A 463 -20.96 -10.12 13.37
C VAL A 463 -22.03 -9.11 12.99
N ASP A 464 -22.97 -8.83 13.90
CA ASP A 464 -24.10 -7.95 13.64
C ASP A 464 -23.64 -6.51 13.36
N VAL A 465 -22.61 -6.03 14.08
CA VAL A 465 -22.11 -4.66 13.89
C VAL A 465 -21.09 -4.54 12.75
N GLY A 466 -20.52 -5.65 12.29
CA GLY A 466 -19.46 -5.65 11.27
C GLY A 466 -18.10 -5.19 11.79
N LEU A 467 -17.70 -5.67 12.98
CA LEU A 467 -16.42 -5.29 13.58
C LEU A 467 -15.21 -5.91 12.86
N GLU A 468 -15.37 -7.09 12.25
CA GLU A 468 -14.29 -7.77 11.53
C GLU A 468 -13.83 -7.00 10.29
N THR A 469 -12.52 -7.03 10.04
CA THR A 469 -11.91 -6.49 8.81
C THR A 469 -11.22 -7.60 8.04
N LYS A 470 -10.55 -7.28 6.94
CA LYS A 470 -9.74 -8.26 6.20
C LYS A 470 -8.59 -8.83 7.06
N HIS A 471 -8.05 -8.01 7.96
CA HIS A 471 -6.82 -8.31 8.73
C HIS A 471 -7.07 -8.48 10.24
N TYR A 472 -8.28 -8.20 10.71
CA TYR A 472 -8.67 -8.32 12.11
C TYR A 472 -9.97 -9.13 12.24
N LYS A 473 -9.87 -10.36 12.76
CA LYS A 473 -10.92 -11.38 12.84
C LYS A 473 -11.31 -11.69 14.28
N LEU A 474 -12.42 -12.40 14.45
CA LEU A 474 -12.95 -12.80 15.75
C LEU A 474 -11.89 -13.50 16.63
N GLU A 475 -11.01 -14.33 16.07
CA GLU A 475 -9.97 -15.02 16.84
C GLU A 475 -9.04 -14.04 17.56
N GLN A 476 -8.67 -12.93 16.92
CA GLN A 476 -7.82 -11.89 17.52
C GLN A 476 -8.60 -11.01 18.51
N MET A 477 -9.92 -10.82 18.29
CA MET A 477 -10.79 -10.12 19.24
C MET A 477 -11.02 -10.95 20.51
N ALA A 478 -11.08 -12.28 20.40
CA ALA A 478 -11.22 -13.19 21.53
C ALA A 478 -10.05 -13.08 22.52
N GLU A 479 -8.84 -12.75 22.06
CA GLU A 479 -7.72 -12.46 22.95
C GLU A 479 -7.98 -11.20 23.80
N GLN A 480 -8.59 -10.16 23.20
CA GLN A 480 -8.93 -8.94 23.93
C GLN A 480 -10.11 -9.15 24.88
N PHE A 481 -11.05 -10.02 24.53
CA PHE A 481 -12.10 -10.53 25.41
C PHE A 481 -11.49 -11.16 26.67
N ASP A 482 -10.55 -12.08 26.48
CA ASP A 482 -9.84 -12.76 27.57
C ASP A 482 -9.06 -11.81 28.47
N VAL A 483 -8.42 -10.79 27.88
CA VAL A 483 -7.70 -9.76 28.64
C VAL A 483 -8.67 -8.97 29.52
N ALA A 484 -9.82 -8.56 28.99
CA ALA A 484 -10.80 -7.79 29.74
C ALA A 484 -11.45 -8.59 30.87
N ASP A 485 -11.81 -9.86 30.66
CA ASP A 485 -12.34 -10.75 31.71
C ASP A 485 -11.33 -10.92 32.87
N LYS A 486 -10.03 -10.90 32.57
CA LYS A 486 -8.97 -11.00 33.60
C LYS A 486 -8.68 -9.67 34.30
N ALA A 487 -9.10 -8.53 33.74
CA ALA A 487 -8.64 -7.20 34.14
C ALA A 487 -9.29 -6.66 35.45
N ALA A 488 -10.23 -7.37 36.06
CA ALA A 488 -10.97 -6.92 37.25
C ALA A 488 -10.60 -7.65 38.56
N ASN A 489 -9.32 -7.62 38.98
CA ASN A 489 -8.80 -8.37 40.14
C ASN A 489 -9.01 -9.91 40.07
N LYS A 490 -9.45 -10.43 38.92
CA LYS A 490 -9.72 -11.85 38.73
C LYS A 490 -8.43 -12.58 38.32
N GLY A 491 -7.73 -13.22 39.26
CA GLY A 491 -6.62 -14.12 38.89
C GLY A 491 -5.50 -14.37 39.89
N ILE A 492 -5.09 -13.36 40.69
CA ILE A 492 -3.98 -13.55 41.65
C ILE A 492 -4.43 -13.40 43.11
N ALA A 493 -5.46 -12.58 43.38
CA ALA A 493 -6.06 -12.43 44.73
C ALA A 493 -7.61 -12.29 44.75
N GLY A 494 -8.29 -12.27 43.60
CA GLY A 494 -9.76 -12.16 43.48
C GLY A 494 -10.43 -13.34 42.76
N PRO A 495 -11.73 -13.23 42.39
CA PRO A 495 -12.52 -14.31 41.78
C PRO A 495 -11.87 -14.85 40.50
N LYS A 496 -12.11 -16.10 40.11
CA LYS A 496 -11.54 -16.61 38.84
C LYS A 496 -12.24 -15.97 37.64
N ALA A 497 -11.48 -15.69 36.58
CA ALA A 497 -12.01 -15.40 35.25
C ALA A 497 -13.10 -16.42 34.89
N ASN A 498 -14.25 -15.95 34.44
CA ASN A 498 -15.46 -16.76 34.26
C ASN A 498 -15.92 -16.83 32.81
N MET A 499 -15.08 -16.37 31.87
CA MET A 499 -15.37 -16.35 30.42
C MET A 499 -16.63 -15.53 30.09
N GLN A 500 -16.92 -14.52 30.91
CA GLN A 500 -18.12 -13.69 30.80
C GLN A 500 -17.78 -12.25 31.17
N LEU A 501 -18.24 -11.31 30.37
CA LEU A 501 -18.04 -9.88 30.57
C LEU A 501 -19.22 -9.26 31.32
N THR A 502 -18.89 -8.38 32.24
CA THR A 502 -19.76 -7.32 32.78
C THR A 502 -19.74 -6.10 31.85
N ILE A 503 -20.59 -5.09 32.10
CA ILE A 503 -20.62 -3.84 31.33
C ILE A 503 -19.24 -3.12 31.31
N PRO A 504 -18.51 -2.97 32.43
CA PRO A 504 -17.16 -2.40 32.42
C PRO A 504 -16.17 -3.20 31.58
N GLU A 505 -16.23 -4.54 31.67
CA GLU A 505 -15.36 -5.44 30.90
C GLU A 505 -15.69 -5.36 29.40
N PHE A 506 -16.97 -5.26 29.02
CA PHE A 506 -17.40 -5.02 27.64
C PHE A 506 -16.86 -3.70 27.08
N MET A 507 -16.93 -2.60 27.85
CA MET A 507 -16.35 -1.31 27.42
C MET A 507 -14.82 -1.38 27.30
N ASN A 508 -14.15 -2.16 28.15
CA ASN A 508 -12.72 -2.43 28.05
C ASN A 508 -12.37 -3.18 26.75
N VAL A 509 -13.06 -4.30 26.47
CA VAL A 509 -12.90 -5.04 25.19
C VAL A 509 -13.14 -4.12 24.02
N LEU A 510 -14.17 -3.28 24.07
CA LEU A 510 -14.52 -2.38 22.98
C LEU A 510 -13.40 -1.38 22.68
N CYS A 511 -12.75 -0.82 23.70
CA CYS A 511 -11.60 0.07 23.52
C CYS A 511 -10.42 -0.65 22.86
N ARG A 512 -10.13 -1.89 23.29
CA ARG A 512 -9.04 -2.70 22.74
C ARG A 512 -9.32 -3.10 21.29
N VAL A 513 -10.50 -3.66 21.03
CA VAL A 513 -10.94 -4.07 19.69
C VAL A 513 -10.96 -2.88 18.74
N ALA A 514 -11.40 -1.70 19.19
CA ALA A 514 -11.37 -0.50 18.36
C ALA A 514 -9.94 -0.13 17.95
N PHE A 515 -8.99 -0.14 18.89
CA PHE A 515 -7.58 0.14 18.62
C PHE A 515 -6.98 -0.87 17.63
N TRP A 516 -7.12 -2.17 17.89
CA TRP A 516 -6.58 -3.22 17.04
C TRP A 516 -7.23 -3.30 15.66
N ARG A 517 -8.51 -2.95 15.55
CA ARG A 517 -9.23 -2.89 14.26
C ARG A 517 -8.59 -1.92 13.27
N LEU A 518 -8.08 -0.78 13.74
CA LEU A 518 -7.40 0.22 12.90
C LEU A 518 -5.88 0.08 12.90
N ASN A 519 -5.32 -0.75 13.79
CA ASN A 519 -3.89 -1.00 13.90
C ASN A 519 -3.58 -2.52 13.94
N PRO A 520 -3.96 -3.30 12.91
CA PRO A 520 -3.85 -4.76 12.96
C PRO A 520 -2.41 -5.28 13.00
N GLU A 521 -1.45 -4.50 12.50
CA GLU A 521 -0.01 -4.85 12.45
C GLU A 521 0.74 -4.47 13.74
N PHE A 522 0.05 -3.87 14.72
CA PHE A 522 0.68 -3.44 15.96
C PHE A 522 1.28 -4.64 16.72
N GLY A 523 2.57 -4.59 17.06
CA GLY A 523 3.24 -5.67 17.78
C GLY A 523 3.83 -6.78 16.91
N GLU A 524 3.73 -6.70 15.58
CA GLU A 524 4.46 -7.59 14.69
C GLU A 524 5.97 -7.26 14.69
N LEU A 525 6.82 -8.29 14.81
CA LEU A 525 8.29 -8.18 14.75
C LEU A 525 8.78 -7.96 13.31
N THR A 526 8.34 -6.87 12.68
CA THR A 526 8.85 -6.44 11.37
C THR A 526 9.89 -5.34 11.57
N ALA A 527 11.09 -5.52 11.02
CA ALA A 527 12.30 -4.82 11.45
C ALA A 527 12.34 -3.29 11.18
N GLU A 528 11.42 -2.70 10.42
CA GLU A 528 11.57 -1.32 9.92
C GLU A 528 10.24 -0.62 9.59
N LEU A 529 9.31 -0.50 10.53
CA LEU A 529 8.09 0.28 10.30
C LEU A 529 7.85 1.32 11.40
N ASP A 530 8.10 2.59 11.04
CA ASP A 530 7.55 3.74 11.76
C ASP A 530 6.05 3.81 11.46
N LEU A 531 5.28 2.88 12.05
CA LEU A 531 3.82 2.85 11.90
C LEU A 531 3.23 4.10 12.57
N GLU A 532 2.53 4.90 11.76
CA GLU A 532 1.66 5.97 12.25
C GLU A 532 0.40 5.31 12.83
N LEU A 533 0.45 5.01 14.12
CA LEU A 533 -0.65 4.35 14.82
C LEU A 533 -1.81 5.31 15.03
N THR A 534 -3.02 4.83 14.77
CA THR A 534 -4.25 5.54 15.13
C THR A 534 -4.43 5.51 16.66
N PRO A 535 -4.49 6.67 17.35
CA PRO A 535 -4.66 6.72 18.80
C PRO A 535 -5.97 6.09 19.27
N VAL A 536 -5.97 5.51 20.47
CA VAL A 536 -7.13 4.81 21.06
C VAL A 536 -8.43 5.65 21.05
N PRO A 537 -8.44 6.95 21.45
CA PRO A 537 -9.68 7.75 21.42
C PRO A 537 -10.27 7.90 20.01
N HIS A 538 -9.39 8.06 19.00
CA HIS A 538 -9.83 8.19 17.61
C HIS A 538 -10.37 6.86 17.09
N ALA A 539 -9.67 5.76 17.38
CA ALA A 539 -10.09 4.43 17.00
C ALA A 539 -11.43 4.04 17.61
N LEU A 540 -11.63 4.31 18.90
CA LEU A 540 -12.90 4.11 19.61
C LEU A 540 -14.02 4.95 18.98
N THR A 541 -13.75 6.22 18.65
CA THR A 541 -14.74 7.09 18.01
C THR A 541 -15.20 6.56 16.65
N ILE A 542 -14.26 6.11 15.81
CA ILE A 542 -14.55 5.52 14.50
C ILE A 542 -15.38 4.24 14.68
N ALA A 543 -14.91 3.32 15.54
CA ALA A 543 -15.63 2.06 15.79
C ALA A 543 -17.07 2.32 16.30
N LEU A 544 -17.26 3.26 17.23
CA LEU A 544 -18.58 3.60 17.74
C LEU A 544 -19.49 4.19 16.66
N LYS A 545 -19.01 5.18 15.90
CA LYS A 545 -19.85 5.93 14.94
C LYS A 545 -20.15 5.16 13.67
N GLU A 546 -19.20 4.40 13.14
CA GLU A 546 -19.32 3.78 11.83
C GLU A 546 -19.92 2.38 11.87
N VAL A 547 -19.64 1.61 12.93
CA VAL A 547 -20.02 0.19 13.00
C VAL A 547 -20.90 -0.15 14.20
N VAL A 548 -20.54 0.24 15.42
CA VAL A 548 -21.26 -0.22 16.62
C VAL A 548 -22.63 0.45 16.77
N LEU A 549 -22.71 1.77 16.93
CA LEU A 549 -23.97 2.45 17.22
C LEU A 549 -25.03 2.33 16.10
N PRO A 550 -24.67 2.35 14.80
CA PRO A 550 -25.65 2.21 13.72
C PRO A 550 -26.26 0.81 13.61
N ASN A 551 -25.50 -0.23 13.94
CA ASN A 551 -25.86 -1.61 13.58
C ASN A 551 -26.23 -2.49 14.78
N ALA A 552 -25.76 -2.17 15.99
CA ALA A 552 -25.97 -3.00 17.17
C ALA A 552 -27.45 -3.10 17.57
N LEU A 553 -27.84 -4.30 18.04
CA LEU A 553 -29.10 -4.51 18.76
C LEU A 553 -29.15 -3.61 20.01
N ARG A 554 -30.36 -3.15 20.34
CA ARG A 554 -30.68 -2.43 21.57
C ARG A 554 -31.75 -3.20 22.31
N ASP A 555 -31.78 -3.08 23.62
CA ASP A 555 -32.86 -3.63 24.44
C ASP A 555 -34.17 -2.91 24.07
N ASP A 556 -35.01 -3.57 23.28
CA ASP A 556 -36.19 -3.00 22.64
C ASP A 556 -37.46 -3.79 22.94
N ALA A 557 -37.45 -4.70 23.92
CA ALA A 557 -38.56 -5.64 24.17
C ALA A 557 -39.94 -4.96 24.30
N VAL A 558 -39.98 -3.78 24.91
CA VAL A 558 -41.21 -2.97 25.06
C VAL A 558 -41.57 -2.25 23.76
N SER A 559 -40.61 -1.58 23.13
CA SER A 559 -40.81 -0.88 21.86
C SER A 559 -41.15 -1.83 20.71
N PHE A 560 -40.59 -3.04 20.65
CA PHE A 560 -40.94 -4.04 19.64
C PHE A 560 -42.44 -4.35 19.69
N ARG A 561 -43.01 -4.56 20.89
CA ARG A 561 -44.45 -4.83 21.02
C ARG A 561 -45.29 -3.66 20.55
N GLN A 562 -44.90 -2.43 20.90
CA GLN A 562 -45.66 -1.21 20.64
C GLN A 562 -45.52 -0.73 19.19
N ASP A 563 -44.31 -0.78 18.65
CA ASP A 563 -43.93 -0.11 17.41
C ASP A 563 -43.82 -1.08 16.23
N VAL A 564 -43.61 -2.38 16.48
CA VAL A 564 -43.46 -3.40 15.44
C VAL A 564 -44.62 -4.40 15.46
N TYR A 565 -44.79 -5.14 16.56
CA TYR A 565 -45.77 -6.22 16.63
C TYR A 565 -47.20 -5.71 16.54
N ALA A 566 -47.53 -4.58 17.17
CA ALA A 566 -48.85 -3.98 17.12
C ALA A 566 -49.22 -3.34 15.77
N LEU A 567 -48.29 -3.27 14.80
CA LEU A 567 -48.59 -2.70 13.49
C LEU A 567 -49.70 -3.49 12.77
N PRO A 568 -50.69 -2.81 12.16
CA PRO A 568 -51.79 -3.50 11.47
C PRO A 568 -51.33 -4.48 10.40
N ALA A 569 -50.33 -4.12 9.60
CA ALA A 569 -49.78 -4.99 8.55
C ALA A 569 -49.08 -6.24 9.11
N VAL A 570 -48.44 -6.14 10.28
CA VAL A 570 -47.83 -7.29 10.96
C VAL A 570 -48.93 -8.22 11.50
N GLN A 571 -49.95 -7.64 12.14
CA GLN A 571 -51.09 -8.41 12.65
C GLN A 571 -51.88 -9.11 11.53
N GLU A 572 -51.99 -8.50 10.34
CA GLU A 572 -52.60 -9.12 9.16
C GLU A 572 -51.82 -10.35 8.68
N VAL A 573 -50.48 -10.26 8.58
CA VAL A 573 -49.64 -11.40 8.24
C VAL A 573 -49.74 -12.50 9.29
N ILE A 574 -49.62 -12.17 10.58
CA ILE A 574 -49.78 -13.16 11.65
C ILE A 574 -51.16 -13.81 11.59
N GLY A 575 -52.21 -13.03 11.36
CA GLY A 575 -53.59 -13.52 11.18
C GLY A 575 -53.72 -14.52 10.02
N THR A 576 -53.03 -14.27 8.91
CA THR A 576 -53.03 -15.15 7.72
C THR A 576 -52.47 -16.55 8.01
N TYR A 577 -51.43 -16.64 8.85
CA TYR A 577 -50.78 -17.91 9.19
C TYR A 577 -51.25 -18.51 10.52
N LYS A 578 -52.07 -17.79 11.29
CA LYS A 578 -52.41 -18.10 12.69
C LYS A 578 -52.92 -19.53 12.91
N ASP A 579 -53.86 -19.98 12.09
CA ASP A 579 -54.47 -21.31 12.26
C ASP A 579 -53.49 -22.45 11.97
N ARG A 580 -52.65 -22.30 10.94
CA ARG A 580 -51.60 -23.27 10.60
C ARG A 580 -50.49 -23.29 11.65
N LEU A 581 -50.08 -22.12 12.14
CA LEU A 581 -49.13 -22.02 13.24
C LEU A 581 -49.68 -22.61 14.54
N ARG A 582 -51.00 -22.51 14.78
CA ARG A 582 -51.65 -23.14 15.94
C ARG A 582 -51.61 -24.66 15.86
N GLU A 583 -51.90 -25.22 14.69
CA GLU A 583 -51.79 -26.66 14.46
C GLU A 583 -50.34 -27.13 14.64
N TRP A 584 -49.37 -26.42 14.06
CA TRP A 584 -47.95 -26.68 14.23
C TRP A 584 -47.50 -26.59 15.70
N PHE A 585 -47.90 -25.55 16.43
CA PHE A 585 -47.57 -25.36 17.84
C PHE A 585 -48.14 -26.49 18.70
N GLY A 586 -49.36 -26.94 18.43
CA GLY A 586 -50.00 -28.07 19.13
C GLY A 586 -49.28 -29.40 18.94
N ALA A 587 -48.50 -29.55 17.85
CA ALA A 587 -47.72 -30.75 17.57
C ALA A 587 -46.35 -30.78 18.27
N LEU A 588 -45.93 -29.68 18.93
CA LEU A 588 -44.65 -29.64 19.64
C LEU A 588 -44.66 -30.59 20.87
N PRO A 589 -43.55 -31.30 21.17
CA PRO A 589 -43.51 -32.33 22.21
C PRO A 589 -44.03 -31.89 23.59
N ASP A 590 -43.62 -30.71 24.06
CA ASP A 590 -44.02 -30.19 25.37
C ASP A 590 -45.46 -29.69 25.38
N VAL A 591 -45.95 -29.16 24.26
CA VAL A 591 -47.34 -28.67 24.12
C VAL A 591 -48.31 -29.85 24.07
N ALA A 592 -47.96 -30.90 23.32
CA ALA A 592 -48.72 -32.14 23.23
C ALA A 592 -48.88 -32.83 24.60
N THR A 593 -47.94 -32.58 25.53
CA THR A 593 -47.92 -33.21 26.86
C THR A 593 -48.47 -32.30 27.98
N SER A 594 -48.22 -30.99 27.92
CA SER A 594 -48.60 -30.01 28.96
C SER A 594 -49.93 -29.28 28.66
N GLY A 595 -50.39 -29.31 27.41
CA GLY A 595 -51.69 -28.82 26.97
C GLY A 595 -51.72 -27.40 26.40
N ASN A 596 -50.73 -26.54 26.66
CA ASN A 596 -50.75 -25.15 26.15
C ASN A 596 -49.42 -24.36 26.16
N LYS A 597 -48.28 -24.95 26.55
CA LYS A 597 -47.01 -24.22 26.66
C LYS A 597 -45.83 -24.98 26.08
N VAL A 598 -44.86 -24.22 25.55
CA VAL A 598 -43.58 -24.75 25.07
C VAL A 598 -42.45 -24.30 25.99
N THR A 599 -41.43 -25.15 26.18
CA THR A 599 -40.21 -24.78 26.90
C THR A 599 -39.15 -24.22 25.95
N MET A 600 -38.22 -23.43 26.47
CA MET A 600 -37.08 -22.93 25.68
C MET A 600 -36.26 -24.06 25.05
N LYS A 601 -36.09 -25.18 25.79
CA LYS A 601 -35.38 -26.36 25.29
C LYS A 601 -36.02 -26.92 24.02
N THR A 602 -37.35 -27.07 24.01
CA THR A 602 -38.07 -27.55 22.83
C THR A 602 -38.03 -26.55 21.70
N TRP A 603 -38.18 -25.25 21.98
CA TRP A 603 -38.07 -24.21 20.94
C TRP A 603 -36.70 -24.20 20.24
N VAL A 604 -35.61 -24.18 21.01
CA VAL A 604 -34.24 -24.24 20.48
C VAL A 604 -34.01 -25.50 19.65
N GLN A 605 -34.47 -26.66 20.14
CA GLN A 605 -34.33 -27.92 19.42
C GLN A 605 -35.11 -27.88 18.10
N THR A 606 -36.34 -27.36 18.12
CA THR A 606 -37.18 -27.23 16.93
C THR A 606 -36.54 -26.31 15.89
N MET A 607 -36.06 -25.14 16.30
CA MET A 607 -35.39 -24.18 15.41
C MET A 607 -34.13 -24.76 14.76
N SER A 608 -33.36 -25.54 15.53
CA SER A 608 -32.19 -26.26 15.03
C SER A 608 -32.58 -27.37 14.04
N THR A 609 -33.62 -28.16 14.36
CA THR A 609 -34.09 -29.26 13.50
C THR A 609 -34.70 -28.75 12.19
N LEU A 610 -35.36 -27.60 12.21
CA LEU A 610 -35.88 -26.92 11.02
C LEU A 610 -34.78 -26.20 10.21
N GLY A 611 -33.52 -26.26 10.66
CA GLY A 611 -32.40 -25.61 10.00
C GLY A 611 -32.50 -24.09 9.98
N GLN A 612 -33.18 -23.48 10.96
CA GLN A 612 -33.46 -22.03 10.96
C GLN A 612 -32.33 -21.20 11.57
N VAL A 613 -31.42 -21.84 12.32
CA VAL A 613 -30.28 -21.24 12.99
C VAL A 613 -29.03 -21.39 12.13
N GLY A 614 -28.27 -20.31 11.94
CA GLY A 614 -27.07 -20.27 11.12
C GLY A 614 -26.99 -19.01 10.25
N THR A 615 -26.00 -18.99 9.36
CA THR A 615 -25.82 -17.95 8.35
C THR A 615 -26.21 -18.51 6.99
N PHE A 616 -27.07 -17.79 6.27
CA PHE A 616 -27.56 -18.17 4.95
C PHE A 616 -27.14 -17.11 3.95
N SER A 617 -26.88 -17.52 2.71
CA SER A 617 -26.46 -16.61 1.65
C SER A 617 -27.26 -16.83 0.37
N CYS A 618 -27.47 -15.76 -0.37
CA CYS A 618 -28.17 -15.75 -1.65
C CYS A 618 -27.41 -14.83 -2.60
N VAL A 619 -27.27 -15.28 -3.84
CA VAL A 619 -26.69 -14.47 -4.93
C VAL A 619 -27.84 -13.69 -5.55
N GLN A 620 -27.70 -12.37 -5.62
CA GLN A 620 -28.68 -11.53 -6.30
C GLN A 620 -28.66 -11.83 -7.81
N GLU A 621 -29.83 -12.10 -8.36
CA GLU A 621 -30.04 -12.32 -9.79
C GLU A 621 -30.85 -11.16 -10.39
N SER A 622 -30.77 -11.02 -11.71
CA SER A 622 -31.43 -9.95 -12.47
C SER A 622 -31.92 -10.47 -13.81
N ASP A 623 -33.11 -10.02 -14.22
CA ASP A 623 -33.59 -10.13 -15.60
C ASP A 623 -32.75 -9.26 -16.57
N VAL A 624 -31.92 -8.34 -16.04
CA VAL A 624 -31.15 -7.39 -16.82
C VAL A 624 -29.77 -7.94 -17.15
N THR A 625 -29.47 -8.03 -18.44
CA THR A 625 -28.17 -8.52 -18.93
C THR A 625 -27.05 -7.55 -18.61
N GLY A 626 -25.98 -8.05 -17.99
CA GLY A 626 -24.84 -7.23 -17.60
C GLY A 626 -25.10 -6.31 -16.40
N ASP A 627 -26.16 -6.55 -15.62
CA ASP A 627 -26.42 -5.80 -14.39
C ASP A 627 -25.34 -6.10 -13.35
N GLU A 628 -24.58 -5.09 -12.96
CA GLU A 628 -23.48 -5.22 -12.00
C GLU A 628 -23.94 -5.55 -10.58
N ARG A 629 -25.23 -5.33 -10.29
CA ARG A 629 -25.83 -5.75 -9.02
C ARG A 629 -26.05 -7.26 -8.98
N ALA A 630 -26.20 -7.90 -10.15
CA ALA A 630 -26.27 -9.35 -10.21
C ALA A 630 -24.91 -9.96 -9.82
N GLY A 631 -24.93 -11.07 -9.07
CA GLY A 631 -23.73 -11.68 -8.51
C GLY A 631 -23.35 -11.19 -7.11
N MET A 632 -23.98 -10.13 -6.59
CA MET A 632 -23.80 -9.69 -5.20
C MET A 632 -24.31 -10.74 -4.21
N ILE A 633 -23.50 -11.09 -3.21
CA ILE A 633 -23.86 -12.08 -2.18
C ILE A 633 -24.45 -11.35 -0.97
N TYR A 634 -25.73 -11.60 -0.70
CA TYR A 634 -26.40 -11.16 0.52
C TYR A 634 -26.39 -12.26 1.56
N LYS A 635 -26.33 -11.89 2.85
CA LYS A 635 -26.36 -12.82 3.97
C LYS A 635 -27.46 -12.44 4.97
N CYS A 636 -28.14 -13.45 5.51
CA CYS A 636 -29.04 -13.32 6.66
C CYS A 636 -28.60 -14.32 7.74
N ARG A 637 -28.89 -14.03 9.00
CA ARG A 637 -28.36 -14.83 10.11
C ARG A 637 -29.31 -14.82 11.29
N LEU A 638 -29.53 -16.00 11.87
CA LEU A 638 -30.20 -16.15 13.16
C LEU A 638 -29.34 -17.07 14.03
N SER A 639 -28.78 -16.54 15.11
CA SER A 639 -27.91 -17.28 16.01
C SER A 639 -28.71 -18.03 17.09
N LEU A 640 -28.06 -18.99 17.75
CA LEU A 640 -28.67 -19.68 18.87
C LEU A 640 -28.93 -18.75 20.08
N PRO A 641 -27.98 -17.86 20.48
CA PRO A 641 -28.26 -16.86 21.51
C PRO A 641 -29.42 -15.92 21.15
N GLN A 642 -29.54 -15.48 19.89
CA GLN A 642 -30.67 -14.65 19.44
C GLN A 642 -32.01 -15.40 19.60
N VAL A 643 -32.09 -16.67 19.19
CA VAL A 643 -33.30 -17.49 19.37
C VAL A 643 -33.71 -17.61 20.85
N GLN A 644 -32.74 -17.70 21.76
CA GLN A 644 -32.97 -17.74 23.20
C GLN A 644 -33.41 -16.38 23.75
N ALA A 645 -32.75 -15.29 23.32
CA ALA A 645 -33.09 -13.92 23.68
C ALA A 645 -34.54 -13.60 23.30
N GLU A 646 -34.93 -13.84 22.05
CA GLU A 646 -36.28 -13.54 21.57
C GLU A 646 -37.36 -14.38 22.28
N PHE A 647 -37.03 -15.59 22.70
CA PHE A 647 -37.92 -16.41 23.52
C PHE A 647 -38.14 -15.82 24.91
N ILE A 648 -37.09 -15.28 25.55
CA ILE A 648 -37.20 -14.62 26.85
C ILE A 648 -38.00 -13.32 26.73
N GLU A 649 -37.69 -12.51 25.72
CA GLU A 649 -38.32 -11.20 25.53
C GLU A 649 -39.80 -11.29 25.20
N SER A 650 -40.25 -12.40 24.60
CA SER A 650 -41.65 -12.61 24.23
C SER A 650 -42.57 -12.90 25.41
N GLN A 651 -42.05 -13.13 26.62
CA GLN A 651 -42.90 -13.37 27.80
C GLN A 651 -43.67 -12.12 28.24
N GLN A 652 -44.99 -12.25 28.40
CA GLN A 652 -45.86 -11.14 28.80
C GLN A 652 -45.88 -10.89 30.33
N ASP A 653 -45.56 -11.91 31.14
CA ASP A 653 -45.57 -11.81 32.61
C ASP A 653 -44.18 -11.47 33.20
N PHE A 654 -43.83 -10.19 33.14
CA PHE A 654 -42.59 -9.63 33.72
C PHE A 654 -42.44 -9.87 35.24
N SER A 655 -43.51 -10.24 35.96
CA SER A 655 -43.46 -10.48 37.42
C SER A 655 -42.65 -11.72 37.81
N LYS A 656 -42.44 -12.65 36.87
CA LYS A 656 -41.59 -13.85 37.07
C LYS A 656 -40.10 -13.59 36.87
N ILE A 657 -39.75 -12.57 36.08
CA ILE A 657 -38.36 -12.18 35.78
C ILE A 657 -37.68 -11.56 37.01
N SER A 658 -38.46 -10.96 37.93
CA SER A 658 -37.96 -10.12 39.02
C SER A 658 -37.93 -10.75 40.41
N GLN A 659 -38.48 -11.96 40.63
CA GLN A 659 -38.60 -12.54 41.99
C GLN A 659 -38.07 -13.98 42.16
N GLY A 660 -37.60 -14.64 41.11
CA GLY A 660 -36.91 -15.93 41.21
C GLY A 660 -36.19 -16.25 39.91
N GLY A 661 -34.86 -16.36 39.97
CA GLY A 661 -34.00 -16.48 38.79
C GLY A 661 -34.58 -17.37 37.69
N LEU A 662 -34.69 -16.81 36.49
CA LEU A 662 -35.07 -17.54 35.28
C LEU A 662 -34.10 -18.71 35.07
N THR A 663 -34.65 -19.89 34.80
CA THR A 663 -33.91 -21.08 34.39
C THR A 663 -34.47 -21.55 33.05
N THR A 664 -33.71 -22.35 32.31
CA THR A 664 -34.17 -22.97 31.06
C THR A 664 -35.45 -23.80 31.24
N ASP A 665 -35.70 -24.28 32.46
CA ASP A 665 -36.78 -25.20 32.78
C ASP A 665 -38.07 -24.50 33.25
N ASN A 666 -37.99 -23.23 33.70
CA ASN A 666 -39.15 -22.44 34.15
C ASN A 666 -39.58 -21.37 33.13
N THR A 667 -38.81 -21.20 32.05
CA THR A 667 -39.06 -20.26 30.95
C THR A 667 -39.92 -20.93 29.88
N THR A 668 -41.16 -20.46 29.72
CA THR A 668 -42.15 -21.06 28.80
C THR A 668 -42.95 -19.99 28.07
N LEU A 669 -43.36 -20.27 26.84
CA LEU A 669 -44.30 -19.42 26.08
C LEU A 669 -45.63 -20.14 25.85
N ASP A 670 -46.72 -19.39 25.95
CA ASP A 670 -48.01 -19.80 25.38
C ASP A 670 -48.08 -19.51 23.87
N PHE A 671 -49.24 -19.75 23.25
CA PHE A 671 -49.39 -19.61 21.80
C PHE A 671 -49.30 -18.16 21.32
N ASP A 672 -49.86 -17.19 22.04
CA ASP A 672 -49.82 -15.79 21.61
C ASP A 672 -48.40 -15.22 21.83
N GLU A 673 -47.73 -15.60 22.92
CA GLU A 673 -46.31 -15.31 23.15
C GLU A 673 -45.40 -15.95 22.09
N MET A 674 -45.72 -17.16 21.62
CA MET A 674 -44.98 -17.81 20.53
C MET A 674 -45.11 -17.04 19.20
N LEU A 675 -46.28 -16.47 18.89
CA LEU A 675 -46.44 -15.66 17.67
C LEU A 675 -45.56 -14.40 17.71
N GLU A 676 -45.39 -13.78 18.88
CA GLU A 676 -44.43 -12.68 19.08
C GLU A 676 -42.98 -13.17 18.87
N CYS A 677 -42.62 -14.32 19.46
CA CYS A 677 -41.29 -14.91 19.32
C CYS A 677 -40.92 -15.21 17.86
N ILE A 678 -41.87 -15.75 17.08
CA ILE A 678 -41.68 -16.00 15.65
C ILE A 678 -41.47 -14.69 14.90
N ALA A 679 -42.25 -13.66 15.21
CA ALA A 679 -42.10 -12.35 14.57
C ALA A 679 -40.72 -11.73 14.86
N ARG A 680 -40.29 -11.77 16.11
CA ARG A 680 -38.96 -11.32 16.55
C ARG A 680 -37.83 -12.03 15.83
N CYS A 681 -37.84 -13.38 15.85
CA CYS A 681 -36.85 -14.17 15.13
C CYS A 681 -36.82 -13.84 13.63
N GLY A 682 -37.97 -13.56 13.01
CA GLY A 682 -38.02 -13.14 11.61
C GLY A 682 -37.35 -11.79 11.36
N VAL A 683 -37.69 -10.78 12.16
CA VAL A 683 -37.10 -9.44 12.06
C VAL A 683 -35.58 -9.49 12.22
N ASP A 684 -35.08 -10.23 13.21
CA ASP A 684 -33.63 -10.36 13.42
C ASP A 684 -32.96 -11.17 12.33
N LYS A 685 -33.54 -12.30 11.94
CA LYS A 685 -32.97 -13.17 10.89
C LYS A 685 -32.68 -12.40 9.62
N TYR A 686 -33.62 -11.57 9.16
CA TYR A 686 -33.56 -10.88 7.87
C TYR A 686 -33.07 -9.42 7.94
N ARG A 687 -32.75 -8.90 9.13
CA ARG A 687 -32.38 -7.50 9.40
C ARG A 687 -31.30 -6.91 8.48
N ALA A 688 -30.30 -7.74 8.13
CA ALA A 688 -29.18 -7.35 7.29
C ALA A 688 -29.60 -7.05 5.85
N ILE A 689 -30.73 -7.60 5.39
CA ILE A 689 -31.22 -7.44 4.02
C ILE A 689 -32.28 -6.34 3.99
N LYS A 690 -31.84 -5.10 3.74
CA LYS A 690 -32.73 -3.93 3.75
C LYS A 690 -33.84 -3.97 2.69
N ALA A 691 -33.70 -4.80 1.66
CA ALA A 691 -34.76 -5.04 0.67
C ALA A 691 -35.96 -5.83 1.23
N ILE A 692 -35.77 -6.59 2.32
CA ILE A 692 -36.85 -7.30 3.01
C ILE A 692 -37.48 -6.35 4.03
N SER A 693 -38.76 -6.01 3.84
CA SER A 693 -39.50 -5.20 4.81
C SER A 693 -39.73 -5.98 6.12
N THR A 694 -39.98 -5.27 7.23
CA THR A 694 -40.31 -5.89 8.52
C THR A 694 -41.45 -6.92 8.41
N VAL A 695 -42.49 -6.58 7.64
CA VAL A 695 -43.61 -7.48 7.36
C VAL A 695 -43.17 -8.70 6.55
N GLY A 696 -42.35 -8.49 5.51
CA GLY A 696 -41.80 -9.58 4.69
C GLY A 696 -40.85 -10.50 5.47
N ALA A 697 -40.12 -9.98 6.45
CA ALA A 697 -39.27 -10.76 7.34
C ALA A 697 -40.09 -11.70 8.23
N ILE A 698 -41.19 -11.20 8.81
CA ILE A 698 -42.12 -11.98 9.63
C ILE A 698 -42.86 -13.03 8.78
N GLU A 699 -43.35 -12.64 7.60
CA GLU A 699 -43.97 -13.57 6.63
C GLU A 699 -42.99 -14.68 6.24
N GLY A 700 -41.75 -14.30 5.90
CA GLY A 700 -40.66 -15.23 5.58
C GLY A 700 -40.42 -16.24 6.71
N MET A 701 -40.35 -15.78 7.96
CA MET A 701 -40.17 -16.66 9.11
C MET A 701 -41.34 -17.62 9.31
N CYS A 702 -42.58 -17.14 9.17
CA CYS A 702 -43.78 -17.99 9.25
C CYS A 702 -43.76 -19.09 8.18
N ARG A 703 -43.42 -18.73 6.93
CA ARG A 703 -43.32 -19.66 5.81
C ARG A 703 -42.20 -20.69 6.01
N ASN A 704 -41.06 -20.27 6.55
CA ASN A 704 -39.95 -21.16 6.89
C ASN A 704 -40.37 -22.21 7.94
N ILE A 705 -40.97 -21.77 9.05
CA ILE A 705 -41.42 -22.67 10.13
C ILE A 705 -42.44 -23.69 9.62
N LEU A 706 -43.35 -23.27 8.73
CA LEU A 706 -44.38 -24.12 8.16
C LEU A 706 -43.89 -24.98 6.98
N GLY A 707 -42.67 -24.78 6.49
CA GLY A 707 -42.11 -25.49 5.33
C GLY A 707 -42.62 -25.01 3.97
N ASP A 708 -43.21 -23.82 3.87
CA ASP A 708 -43.73 -23.21 2.63
C ASP A 708 -42.65 -22.57 1.75
N ALA A 709 -41.50 -22.23 2.34
CA ALA A 709 -40.34 -21.67 1.65
C ALA A 709 -39.08 -21.91 2.48
N HIS A 710 -37.93 -21.96 1.82
CA HIS A 710 -36.60 -21.91 2.47
C HIS A 710 -35.97 -20.52 2.36
N GLU A 711 -34.84 -20.28 3.02
CA GLU A 711 -34.21 -18.96 3.16
C GLU A 711 -33.89 -18.31 1.81
N GLU A 712 -33.28 -19.07 0.90
CA GLU A 712 -32.94 -18.57 -0.44
C GLU A 712 -34.18 -18.13 -1.24
N GLN A 713 -35.31 -18.83 -1.14
CA GLN A 713 -36.55 -18.39 -1.81
C GLN A 713 -37.09 -17.08 -1.24
N ILE A 714 -36.98 -16.88 0.07
CA ILE A 714 -37.42 -15.64 0.74
C ILE A 714 -36.49 -14.48 0.36
N MET A 715 -35.17 -14.71 0.36
CA MET A 715 -34.18 -13.73 -0.06
C MET A 715 -34.34 -13.37 -1.55
N ASN A 716 -34.45 -14.36 -2.43
CA ASN A 716 -34.64 -14.16 -3.87
C ASN A 716 -35.90 -13.34 -4.16
N LYS A 717 -37.03 -13.60 -3.49
CA LYS A 717 -38.27 -12.82 -3.67
C LYS A 717 -38.06 -11.31 -3.45
N ALA A 718 -37.14 -10.91 -2.56
CA ALA A 718 -36.87 -9.51 -2.27
C ALA A 718 -35.68 -8.92 -3.04
N LEU A 719 -34.71 -9.76 -3.42
CA LEU A 719 -33.46 -9.34 -4.05
C LEU A 719 -33.49 -9.41 -5.57
N TYR A 720 -34.35 -10.24 -6.16
CA TYR A 720 -34.40 -10.42 -7.61
C TYR A 720 -34.81 -9.13 -8.32
N ILE A 721 -34.02 -8.73 -9.31
CA ILE A 721 -34.27 -7.51 -10.08
C ILE A 721 -35.10 -7.89 -11.30
N HIS A 722 -36.39 -7.50 -11.28
CA HIS A 722 -37.31 -7.78 -12.37
C HIS A 722 -37.32 -6.69 -13.43
N ALA A 723 -37.28 -7.10 -14.71
CA ALA A 723 -37.38 -6.20 -15.86
C ALA A 723 -38.28 -6.81 -16.93
N PRO A 724 -39.52 -6.33 -17.11
CA PRO A 724 -40.43 -6.87 -18.12
C PRO A 724 -39.91 -6.57 -19.53
N ARG A 725 -40.07 -7.53 -20.44
CA ARG A 725 -39.76 -7.37 -21.86
C ARG A 725 -40.77 -6.48 -22.57
N PHE A 726 -40.30 -5.77 -23.58
CA PHE A 726 -41.16 -5.04 -24.51
C PHE A 726 -41.88 -6.02 -25.43
N VAL A 727 -43.18 -5.78 -25.66
CA VAL A 727 -44.00 -6.53 -26.60
C VAL A 727 -44.57 -5.53 -27.62
N PRO A 728 -44.16 -5.59 -28.90
CA PRO A 728 -44.65 -4.68 -29.92
C PRO A 728 -46.17 -4.80 -30.10
N SER A 729 -46.88 -3.67 -30.16
CA SER A 729 -48.32 -3.63 -30.47
C SER A 729 -48.57 -3.89 -31.96
N GLY A 730 -49.66 -4.61 -32.30
CA GLY A 730 -50.00 -5.04 -33.67
C GLY A 730 -50.38 -3.95 -34.68
N ASP A 731 -50.21 -2.66 -34.36
CA ASP A 731 -50.52 -1.53 -35.24
C ASP A 731 -49.30 -1.05 -36.09
N GLY A 732 -48.16 -1.75 -36.01
CA GLY A 732 -46.93 -1.45 -36.78
C GLY A 732 -46.87 -2.13 -38.15
N ASP A 733 -45.83 -1.80 -38.93
CA ASP A 733 -45.48 -2.51 -40.17
C ASP A 733 -45.31 -4.02 -39.88
N GLU A 734 -46.20 -4.85 -40.40
CA GLU A 734 -46.24 -6.31 -40.14
C GLU A 734 -44.89 -6.97 -40.47
N ASP A 735 -44.19 -6.47 -41.49
CA ASP A 735 -42.87 -6.94 -41.92
C ASP A 735 -41.80 -6.64 -40.85
N TRP A 736 -41.82 -5.43 -40.28
CA TRP A 736 -40.91 -5.05 -39.19
C TRP A 736 -41.17 -5.88 -37.92
N VAL A 737 -42.44 -6.03 -37.52
CA VAL A 737 -42.79 -6.81 -36.32
C VAL A 737 -42.39 -8.28 -36.48
N ALA A 738 -42.55 -8.85 -37.68
CA ALA A 738 -42.09 -10.20 -37.99
C ALA A 738 -40.56 -10.34 -37.89
N CYS A 739 -39.80 -9.34 -38.36
CA CYS A 739 -38.35 -9.27 -38.20
C CYS A 739 -37.94 -9.16 -36.73
N TRP A 740 -38.48 -8.18 -36.00
CA TRP A 740 -38.13 -7.91 -34.60
C TRP A 740 -38.35 -9.12 -33.68
N ASN A 741 -39.41 -9.89 -33.91
CA ASN A 741 -39.68 -11.10 -33.13
C ASN A 741 -38.59 -12.19 -33.27
N LYS A 742 -37.74 -12.10 -34.29
CA LYS A 742 -36.58 -12.99 -34.49
C LYS A 742 -35.26 -12.39 -34.01
N VAL A 743 -35.20 -11.08 -33.79
CA VAL A 743 -33.99 -10.36 -33.35
C VAL A 743 -33.51 -10.89 -31.99
N LYS A 744 -32.22 -11.23 -31.89
CA LYS A 744 -31.59 -11.82 -30.70
C LYS A 744 -30.63 -10.83 -30.05
N VAL A 745 -31.10 -10.20 -28.98
CA VAL A 745 -30.35 -9.17 -28.25
C VAL A 745 -30.33 -9.38 -26.74
N ASP A 746 -30.75 -10.57 -26.29
CA ASP A 746 -30.77 -10.97 -24.88
C ASP A 746 -29.38 -10.92 -24.22
N LYS A 747 -28.31 -10.96 -25.01
CA LYS A 747 -26.92 -10.91 -24.54
C LYS A 747 -26.30 -9.50 -24.57
N VAL A 748 -27.04 -8.51 -25.06
CA VAL A 748 -26.55 -7.14 -25.14
C VAL A 748 -26.79 -6.45 -23.78
N PRO A 749 -25.76 -5.81 -23.19
CA PRO A 749 -25.89 -5.18 -21.88
C PRO A 749 -27.05 -4.18 -21.76
N GLY A 750 -27.74 -4.21 -20.63
CA GLY A 750 -28.89 -3.37 -20.32
C GLY A 750 -30.23 -3.88 -20.88
N PHE A 751 -30.25 -4.99 -21.62
CA PHE A 751 -31.50 -5.63 -22.04
C PHE A 751 -32.27 -6.16 -20.82
N PRO A 752 -33.62 -6.02 -20.72
CA PRO A 752 -34.55 -5.42 -21.70
C PRO A 752 -34.86 -3.93 -21.46
N LEU A 753 -34.11 -3.22 -20.61
CA LEU A 753 -34.45 -1.85 -20.19
C LEU A 753 -34.55 -0.84 -21.35
N TRP A 754 -33.77 -1.04 -22.41
CA TRP A 754 -33.77 -0.18 -23.60
C TRP A 754 -34.56 -0.76 -24.78
N GLU A 755 -35.17 -1.95 -24.65
CA GLU A 755 -35.73 -2.74 -25.76
C GLU A 755 -36.75 -1.95 -26.60
N GLU A 756 -37.65 -1.21 -25.95
CA GLU A 756 -38.66 -0.36 -26.61
C GLU A 756 -38.04 0.80 -27.41
N ALA A 757 -37.05 1.49 -26.85
CA ALA A 757 -36.42 2.63 -27.51
C ALA A 757 -35.66 2.21 -28.77
N VAL A 758 -34.91 1.11 -28.69
CA VAL A 758 -34.19 0.54 -29.84
C VAL A 758 -35.15 0.01 -30.91
N HIS A 759 -36.24 -0.64 -30.50
CA HIS A 759 -37.29 -1.08 -31.42
C HIS A 759 -37.84 0.11 -32.23
N ASN A 760 -38.22 1.20 -31.55
CA ASN A 760 -38.84 2.36 -32.19
C ASN A 760 -37.87 3.10 -33.12
N GLU A 761 -36.59 3.21 -32.73
CA GLU A 761 -35.56 3.84 -33.56
C GLU A 761 -35.36 3.07 -34.88
N LEU A 762 -35.21 1.74 -34.80
CA LEU A 762 -35.03 0.89 -35.98
C LEU A 762 -36.28 0.84 -36.86
N GLN A 763 -37.47 0.89 -36.25
CA GLN A 763 -38.73 0.99 -36.99
C GLN A 763 -38.76 2.25 -37.86
N GLY A 764 -38.25 3.38 -37.36
CA GLY A 764 -38.19 4.65 -38.08
C GLY A 764 -37.33 4.61 -39.34
N VAL A 765 -36.31 3.75 -39.39
CA VAL A 765 -35.39 3.60 -40.52
C VAL A 765 -35.47 2.25 -41.22
N TRP A 766 -36.51 1.44 -40.93
CA TRP A 766 -36.60 0.04 -41.38
C TRP A 766 -36.47 -0.13 -42.91
N GLN A 767 -37.11 0.75 -43.68
CA GLN A 767 -37.04 0.68 -45.15
C GLN A 767 -35.63 1.00 -45.68
N GLU A 768 -34.90 1.89 -45.01
CA GLU A 768 -33.52 2.21 -45.38
C GLU A 768 -32.58 1.05 -45.05
N ILE A 769 -32.75 0.41 -43.88
CA ILE A 769 -31.98 -0.77 -43.48
C ILE A 769 -32.19 -1.91 -44.47
N LYS A 770 -33.42 -2.18 -44.91
CA LYS A 770 -33.69 -3.19 -45.95
C LYS A 770 -33.01 -2.85 -47.27
N SER A 771 -33.05 -1.58 -47.68
CA SER A 771 -32.39 -1.13 -48.91
C SER A 771 -30.87 -1.28 -48.83
N VAL A 772 -30.26 -1.01 -47.67
CA VAL A 772 -28.84 -1.26 -47.41
C VAL A 772 -28.55 -2.75 -47.52
N PHE A 773 -29.24 -3.59 -46.74
CA PHE A 773 -29.00 -5.02 -46.70
C PHE A 773 -29.03 -5.64 -48.10
N ARG A 774 -30.08 -5.35 -48.88
CA ARG A 774 -30.23 -5.81 -50.28
C ARG A 774 -29.12 -5.35 -51.21
N ALA A 775 -28.60 -4.14 -51.01
CA ALA A 775 -27.52 -3.61 -51.84
C ALA A 775 -26.20 -4.37 -51.64
N TYR A 776 -25.94 -4.84 -50.41
CA TYR A 776 -24.74 -5.61 -50.09
C TYR A 776 -24.93 -7.11 -50.36
N SER A 777 -26.12 -7.67 -50.18
CA SER A 777 -26.44 -9.09 -50.51
C SER A 777 -26.71 -9.36 -51.99
N ALA A 778 -26.61 -8.33 -52.85
CA ALA A 778 -26.91 -8.45 -54.28
C ALA A 778 -25.93 -9.35 -55.05
N GLY A 779 -24.77 -9.67 -54.46
CA GLY A 779 -23.73 -10.52 -55.06
C GLY A 779 -23.86 -12.01 -54.72
N SER A 780 -24.76 -12.38 -53.81
CA SER A 780 -24.94 -13.73 -53.30
C SER A 780 -25.57 -14.69 -54.33
N ASP A 781 -25.13 -15.96 -54.30
CA ASP A 781 -25.59 -17.04 -55.19
C ASP A 781 -27.05 -17.53 -54.91
N GLY A 782 -27.75 -16.91 -53.94
CA GLY A 782 -29.12 -17.23 -53.52
C GLY A 782 -30.18 -16.19 -53.94
N PRO A 783 -31.46 -16.33 -53.53
CA PRO A 783 -32.36 -15.18 -53.54
C PRO A 783 -31.69 -14.09 -52.69
N GLY A 784 -31.55 -12.86 -53.19
CA GLY A 784 -30.71 -11.76 -52.63
C GLY A 784 -31.12 -11.23 -51.24
N ASP A 785 -31.49 -12.13 -50.33
CA ASP A 785 -32.04 -11.95 -49.00
C ASP A 785 -31.08 -12.48 -47.91
N THR A 786 -29.84 -12.84 -48.27
CA THR A 786 -28.80 -13.32 -47.34
C THR A 786 -27.47 -12.64 -47.61
N MET A 787 -26.72 -12.24 -46.57
CA MET A 787 -25.41 -11.57 -46.69
C MET A 787 -24.27 -12.47 -46.23
N ASP A 788 -23.27 -12.72 -47.07
CA ASP A 788 -22.08 -13.49 -46.68
C ASP A 788 -21.01 -12.64 -45.94
N PHE A 789 -19.91 -13.27 -45.51
CA PHE A 789 -18.85 -12.57 -44.77
C PHE A 789 -18.08 -11.54 -45.62
N ALA A 790 -17.91 -11.79 -46.92
CA ALA A 790 -17.20 -10.87 -47.82
C ALA A 790 -18.07 -9.63 -48.11
N GLU A 791 -19.37 -9.83 -48.32
CA GLU A 791 -20.36 -8.77 -48.44
C GLU A 791 -20.49 -7.96 -47.14
N PHE A 792 -20.41 -8.62 -45.99
CA PHE A 792 -20.35 -7.97 -44.68
C PHE A 792 -19.08 -7.13 -44.49
N GLU A 793 -17.91 -7.63 -44.89
CA GLU A 793 -16.65 -6.89 -44.87
C GLU A 793 -16.74 -5.60 -45.71
N ASP A 794 -17.38 -5.69 -46.89
CA ASP A 794 -17.68 -4.52 -47.71
C ASP A 794 -18.60 -3.54 -47.00
N PHE A 795 -19.68 -4.04 -46.38
CA PHE A 795 -20.62 -3.22 -45.61
C PHE A 795 -19.93 -2.45 -44.49
N ILE A 796 -19.17 -3.11 -43.60
CA ILE A 796 -18.61 -2.43 -42.43
C ILE A 796 -17.54 -1.41 -42.78
N LEU A 797 -16.75 -1.66 -43.84
CA LEU A 797 -15.72 -0.74 -44.30
C LEU A 797 -16.31 0.48 -45.01
N GLU A 798 -17.32 0.29 -45.87
CA GLU A 798 -18.02 1.40 -46.52
C GLU A 798 -18.88 2.21 -45.55
N ALA A 799 -19.47 1.56 -44.54
CA ALA A 799 -20.24 2.19 -43.48
C ALA A 799 -19.38 2.93 -42.42
N ASP A 800 -18.05 2.88 -42.51
CA ASP A 800 -17.11 3.48 -41.55
C ASP A 800 -17.39 3.08 -40.08
N LEU A 801 -17.72 1.80 -39.88
CA LEU A 801 -18.04 1.26 -38.56
C LEU A 801 -16.80 0.97 -37.69
N PRO A 802 -15.68 0.43 -38.24
CA PRO A 802 -14.45 0.23 -37.48
C PRO A 802 -13.89 1.55 -36.93
N THR A 803 -13.49 1.55 -35.66
CA THR A 803 -12.79 2.68 -35.02
C THR A 803 -11.41 2.25 -34.54
N LYS A 804 -10.60 3.20 -34.07
CA LYS A 804 -9.27 2.91 -33.50
C LYS A 804 -9.33 1.94 -32.31
N THR A 805 -10.41 2.00 -31.53
CA THR A 805 -10.61 1.20 -30.31
C THR A 805 -11.55 0.02 -30.51
N TYR A 806 -12.36 0.04 -31.56
CA TYR A 806 -13.25 -1.06 -31.96
C TYR A 806 -12.90 -1.50 -33.39
N GLY A 807 -11.85 -2.32 -33.50
CA GLY A 807 -11.27 -2.73 -34.78
C GLY A 807 -12.01 -3.88 -35.46
N PHE A 808 -11.60 -4.18 -36.70
CA PHE A 808 -12.21 -5.20 -37.57
C PHE A 808 -12.40 -6.56 -36.89
N GLN A 809 -11.39 -7.10 -36.19
CA GLN A 809 -11.50 -8.39 -35.51
C GLN A 809 -12.63 -8.45 -34.48
N ALA A 810 -12.87 -7.37 -33.73
CA ALA A 810 -13.94 -7.29 -32.75
C ALA A 810 -15.32 -7.21 -33.42
N ILE A 811 -15.40 -6.55 -34.58
CA ILE A 811 -16.59 -6.43 -35.41
C ILE A 811 -16.93 -7.77 -36.10
N SER A 812 -15.94 -8.47 -36.67
CA SER A 812 -16.12 -9.80 -37.28
C SER A 812 -16.64 -10.84 -36.29
N GLY A 813 -16.29 -10.70 -35.01
CA GLY A 813 -16.87 -11.50 -33.92
C GLY A 813 -18.39 -11.34 -33.81
N GLN A 814 -18.95 -10.18 -34.14
CA GLN A 814 -20.40 -9.93 -34.12
C GLN A 814 -21.13 -10.67 -35.24
N PHE A 815 -20.54 -10.74 -36.44
CA PHE A 815 -21.06 -11.56 -37.54
C PHE A 815 -21.20 -13.03 -37.10
N THR A 816 -20.13 -13.56 -36.51
CA THR A 816 -20.12 -14.96 -36.03
C THR A 816 -21.15 -15.17 -34.92
N GLN A 817 -21.32 -14.19 -34.03
CA GLN A 817 -22.26 -14.27 -32.92
C GLN A 817 -23.72 -14.19 -33.37
N ALA A 818 -24.04 -13.37 -34.36
CA ALA A 818 -25.38 -13.26 -34.94
C ALA A 818 -25.77 -14.56 -35.66
N ASN A 819 -24.87 -15.13 -36.46
CA ASN A 819 -25.11 -16.36 -37.22
C ASN A 819 -25.20 -17.64 -36.35
N LYS A 820 -24.69 -17.65 -35.11
CA LYS A 820 -24.78 -18.84 -34.21
C LYS A 820 -26.18 -19.46 -34.08
N GLY A 821 -27.23 -18.70 -34.39
CA GLY A 821 -28.62 -19.15 -34.44
C GLY A 821 -28.99 -20.06 -35.62
N SER A 822 -28.49 -19.79 -36.84
CA SER A 822 -28.86 -20.46 -38.09
C SER A 822 -27.90 -21.60 -38.48
N LYS A 823 -26.62 -21.52 -38.06
CA LYS A 823 -25.52 -22.44 -38.43
C LYS A 823 -25.24 -22.51 -39.94
N ASP A 824 -25.65 -21.51 -40.70
CA ASP A 824 -25.20 -21.33 -42.09
C ASP A 824 -23.94 -20.44 -42.10
N HIS A 825 -23.54 -19.93 -43.26
CA HIS A 825 -22.38 -19.02 -43.39
C HIS A 825 -22.81 -17.62 -43.87
N VAL A 826 -24.09 -17.28 -43.72
CA VAL A 826 -24.69 -16.03 -44.21
C VAL A 826 -25.52 -15.36 -43.11
N LEU A 827 -25.96 -14.13 -43.29
CA LEU A 827 -26.87 -13.44 -42.39
C LEU A 827 -28.22 -13.26 -43.06
N GLU A 828 -29.30 -13.65 -42.39
CA GLU A 828 -30.65 -13.16 -42.72
C GLU A 828 -30.85 -11.72 -42.19
N ILE A 829 -31.89 -11.02 -42.65
CA ILE A 829 -32.14 -9.61 -42.27
C ILE A 829 -32.30 -9.42 -40.74
N ASP A 830 -32.93 -10.36 -40.01
CA ASP A 830 -33.06 -10.26 -38.55
C ASP A 830 -31.73 -10.50 -37.81
N GLU A 831 -30.86 -11.34 -38.37
CA GLU A 831 -29.51 -11.55 -37.85
C GLU A 831 -28.62 -10.33 -38.11
N PHE A 832 -28.76 -9.70 -39.28
CA PHE A 832 -28.12 -8.43 -39.61
C PHE A 832 -28.56 -7.30 -38.65
N VAL A 833 -29.85 -7.21 -38.34
CA VAL A 833 -30.36 -6.25 -37.34
C VAL A 833 -29.80 -6.54 -35.95
N SER A 834 -29.78 -7.81 -35.53
CA SER A 834 -29.22 -8.23 -34.23
C SER A 834 -27.72 -7.86 -34.11
N MET A 835 -26.99 -8.08 -35.20
CA MET A 835 -25.58 -7.71 -35.32
C MET A 835 -25.39 -6.19 -35.26
N LEU A 836 -26.22 -5.41 -35.97
CA LEU A 836 -26.15 -3.95 -36.00
C LEU A 836 -26.35 -3.35 -34.60
N ILE A 837 -27.32 -3.88 -33.84
CA ILE A 837 -27.56 -3.47 -32.44
C ILE A 837 -26.33 -3.76 -31.57
N SER A 838 -25.71 -4.93 -31.75
CA SER A 838 -24.51 -5.31 -31.00
C SER A 838 -23.30 -4.45 -31.39
N ILE A 839 -23.09 -4.19 -32.69
CA ILE A 839 -22.05 -3.30 -33.20
C ILE A 839 -22.23 -1.89 -32.63
N ALA A 840 -23.45 -1.34 -32.63
CA ALA A 840 -23.72 -0.03 -32.06
C ALA A 840 -23.28 0.06 -30.59
N PHE A 841 -23.63 -0.94 -29.77
CA PHE A 841 -23.23 -0.98 -28.36
C PHE A 841 -21.71 -1.01 -28.19
N PHE A 842 -21.02 -1.97 -28.81
CA PHE A 842 -19.58 -2.18 -28.60
C PHE A 842 -18.72 -1.13 -29.30
N ARG A 843 -19.22 -0.51 -30.37
CA ARG A 843 -18.57 0.63 -31.02
C ARG A 843 -18.51 1.84 -30.10
N ALA A 844 -19.60 2.13 -29.38
CA ALA A 844 -19.64 3.20 -28.40
C ALA A 844 -18.92 2.82 -27.08
N ASN A 845 -18.86 1.52 -26.77
CA ASN A 845 -18.33 0.99 -25.52
C ASN A 845 -17.23 -0.07 -25.73
N PRO A 846 -16.08 0.29 -26.34
CA PRO A 846 -15.04 -0.67 -26.74
C PRO A 846 -14.37 -1.41 -25.58
N ASN A 847 -14.41 -0.84 -24.37
CA ASN A 847 -13.80 -1.41 -23.17
C ASN A 847 -14.77 -2.24 -22.31
N TYR A 848 -16.03 -2.38 -22.75
CA TYR A 848 -17.04 -3.11 -21.98
C TYR A 848 -16.63 -4.58 -21.81
N GLY A 849 -16.60 -5.07 -20.56
CA GLY A 849 -16.18 -6.44 -20.22
C GLY A 849 -14.67 -6.66 -20.08
N LEU A 850 -13.82 -5.63 -20.28
CA LEU A 850 -12.36 -5.74 -20.06
C LEU A 850 -11.92 -5.47 -18.61
N LYS A 851 -12.84 -5.04 -17.73
CA LYS A 851 -12.59 -4.96 -16.29
C LYS A 851 -12.66 -6.37 -15.70
N GLY A 852 -11.49 -6.99 -15.49
CA GLY A 852 -11.36 -8.26 -14.77
C GLY A 852 -10.65 -9.39 -15.52
N THR A 853 -10.26 -9.21 -16.79
CA THR A 853 -9.31 -10.13 -17.42
C THR A 853 -7.92 -9.81 -16.89
N SER A 854 -7.46 -10.67 -15.99
CA SER A 854 -6.09 -10.76 -15.50
C SER A 854 -5.08 -10.37 -16.58
N SER A 855 -4.35 -9.29 -16.29
CA SER A 855 -3.05 -8.97 -16.85
C SER A 855 -2.09 -10.12 -16.57
N ALA A 856 -2.15 -11.16 -17.39
CA ALA A 856 -1.19 -12.25 -17.41
C ALA A 856 -0.62 -12.41 -18.83
N ALA A 857 -0.14 -11.32 -19.43
CA ALA A 857 0.65 -11.41 -20.67
C ALA A 857 1.59 -10.23 -20.97
N SER A 858 1.51 -9.08 -20.29
CA SER A 858 2.55 -8.05 -20.47
C SER A 858 2.84 -7.33 -19.16
N GLY A 859 4.08 -7.48 -18.71
CA GLY A 859 4.59 -6.83 -17.51
C GLY A 859 4.84 -5.35 -17.79
N THR A 860 3.93 -4.52 -17.32
CA THR A 860 4.20 -3.11 -17.01
C THR A 860 3.39 -2.75 -15.77
N ALA A 861 4.12 -2.43 -14.71
CA ALA A 861 3.62 -1.97 -13.43
C ALA A 861 3.16 -0.50 -13.52
N ASN A 862 2.37 -0.12 -12.51
CA ASN A 862 1.77 1.19 -12.22
C ASN A 862 0.40 1.41 -12.86
N LEU A 863 -0.65 1.15 -12.10
CA LEU A 863 -1.72 2.12 -11.90
C LEU A 863 -2.20 2.00 -10.45
N ASP A 864 -2.12 3.14 -9.75
CA ASP A 864 -2.44 3.36 -8.36
C ASP A 864 -3.91 3.07 -8.03
N THR A 865 -4.11 2.87 -6.73
CA THR A 865 -5.35 2.96 -5.96
C THR A 865 -6.20 4.19 -6.34
N ASP A 866 -7.51 4.06 -6.10
CA ASP A 866 -8.57 5.05 -6.27
C ASP A 866 -9.30 4.98 -7.63
N PHE A 867 -10.08 3.92 -7.80
CA PHE A 867 -11.28 3.99 -8.62
C PHE A 867 -12.48 3.65 -7.73
N ASP A 868 -13.07 4.71 -7.19
CA ASP A 868 -14.43 4.73 -6.66
C ASP A 868 -15.32 3.94 -7.63
N GLY A 869 -16.10 3.02 -7.07
CA GLY A 869 -17.00 2.12 -7.80
C GLY A 869 -18.18 2.82 -8.48
N VAL A 870 -17.91 3.83 -9.31
CA VAL A 870 -18.80 4.26 -10.37
C VAL A 870 -18.32 3.52 -11.60
N ALA A 871 -19.02 2.45 -11.95
CA ALA A 871 -18.93 1.90 -13.27
C ALA A 871 -19.13 3.03 -14.27
N ASP A 872 -18.16 3.19 -15.16
CA ASP A 872 -18.26 4.08 -16.30
C ASP A 872 -19.50 3.63 -17.05
N SER A 873 -20.61 4.37 -16.87
CA SER A 873 -21.90 4.05 -17.45
C SER A 873 -21.75 4.33 -18.94
N GLY A 874 -21.22 3.35 -19.66
CA GLY A 874 -20.98 3.43 -21.09
C GLY A 874 -22.20 3.97 -21.82
N THR A 875 -22.00 4.61 -22.97
CA THR A 875 -23.06 5.25 -23.74
C THR A 875 -24.25 4.29 -23.87
N PRO A 876 -25.45 4.66 -23.35
CA PRO A 876 -26.63 3.82 -23.42
C PRO A 876 -26.96 3.44 -24.86
N LEU A 877 -27.44 2.21 -25.05
CA LEU A 877 -27.65 1.65 -26.38
C LEU A 877 -28.51 2.51 -27.32
N PRO A 878 -29.62 3.15 -26.88
CA PRO A 878 -30.41 4.01 -27.77
C PRO A 878 -29.57 5.12 -28.41
N GLY A 879 -28.74 5.83 -27.63
CA GLY A 879 -27.87 6.88 -28.16
C GLY A 879 -26.75 6.32 -29.04
N ALA A 880 -26.14 5.21 -28.61
CA ALA A 880 -25.11 4.53 -29.40
C ALA A 880 -25.64 4.04 -30.76
N LEU A 881 -26.90 3.59 -30.80
CA LEU A 881 -27.56 3.14 -32.01
C LEU A 881 -27.87 4.31 -32.95
N THR A 882 -28.44 5.40 -32.45
CA THR A 882 -28.70 6.60 -33.27
C THR A 882 -27.41 7.10 -33.92
N GLU A 883 -26.31 7.24 -33.16
CA GLU A 883 -25.01 7.66 -33.70
C GLU A 883 -24.46 6.66 -34.73
N CYS A 884 -24.60 5.36 -34.48
CA CYS A 884 -24.17 4.32 -35.41
C CYS A 884 -24.96 4.38 -36.73
N LEU A 885 -26.29 4.51 -36.65
CA LEU A 885 -27.18 4.63 -37.80
C LEU A 885 -26.88 5.90 -38.61
N GLU A 886 -26.61 7.03 -37.95
CA GLU A 886 -26.25 8.27 -38.63
C GLU A 886 -24.97 8.16 -39.46
N VAL A 887 -23.97 7.43 -38.98
CA VAL A 887 -22.71 7.19 -39.72
C VAL A 887 -22.96 6.18 -40.84
N MET A 888 -23.59 5.04 -40.51
CA MET A 888 -23.87 3.96 -41.46
C MET A 888 -24.70 4.43 -42.65
N LEU A 889 -25.83 5.10 -42.40
CA LEU A 889 -26.79 5.45 -43.46
C LEU A 889 -26.27 6.51 -44.43
N LYS A 890 -25.25 7.31 -44.07
CA LYS A 890 -24.66 8.34 -44.94
C LYS A 890 -23.76 7.76 -46.04
N SER A 891 -23.08 6.65 -45.77
CA SER A 891 -22.01 6.14 -46.63
C SER A 891 -22.35 4.81 -47.31
N THR A 892 -23.37 4.10 -46.82
CA THR A 892 -23.75 2.78 -47.33
C THR A 892 -24.47 2.81 -48.67
N ARG A 893 -24.30 1.75 -49.45
CA ARG A 893 -25.03 1.51 -50.70
C ARG A 893 -26.53 1.38 -50.47
N ARG A 894 -27.31 1.62 -51.53
CA ARG A 894 -28.77 1.47 -51.55
C ARG A 894 -29.14 0.58 -52.71
N ASP A 895 -30.25 -0.14 -52.58
CA ASP A 895 -30.85 -0.91 -53.66
C ASP A 895 -31.45 0.05 -54.70
N ASP A 896 -30.60 0.49 -55.64
CA ASP A 896 -30.88 1.51 -56.65
C ASP A 896 -30.68 1.01 -58.08
N ALA A 897 -30.67 -0.32 -58.26
CA ALA A 897 -30.35 -0.94 -59.55
C ALA A 897 -31.20 -0.41 -60.71
N ALA A 898 -32.52 -0.21 -60.48
CA ALA A 898 -33.41 0.37 -61.48
C ALA A 898 -33.10 1.85 -61.78
N LYS A 899 -32.76 2.64 -60.76
CA LYS A 899 -32.41 4.06 -60.93
C LYS A 899 -31.12 4.23 -61.73
N PHE A 900 -30.16 3.32 -61.57
CA PHE A 900 -28.91 3.35 -62.33
C PHE A 900 -29.17 3.33 -63.85
N VAL A 901 -30.08 2.46 -64.31
CA VAL A 901 -30.43 2.36 -65.73
C VAL A 901 -31.13 3.65 -66.19
N ASP A 902 -32.10 4.12 -65.42
CA ASP A 902 -32.93 5.27 -65.81
C ASP A 902 -32.20 6.63 -65.73
N GLU A 903 -31.22 6.76 -64.83
CA GLU A 903 -30.57 8.05 -64.54
C GLU A 903 -29.11 8.11 -65.00
N VAL A 904 -28.34 7.03 -64.81
CA VAL A 904 -26.88 7.02 -65.11
C VAL A 904 -26.62 6.57 -66.54
N MET A 905 -27.20 5.45 -66.97
CA MET A 905 -26.98 4.90 -68.32
C MET A 905 -27.57 5.79 -69.42
N LEU A 906 -28.66 6.50 -69.13
CA LEU A 906 -29.33 7.42 -70.06
C LEU A 906 -28.73 8.84 -70.05
N ALA A 907 -27.73 9.12 -69.20
CA ALA A 907 -27.08 10.42 -69.18
C ALA A 907 -26.36 10.69 -70.52
N PRO A 908 -26.55 11.87 -71.15
CA PRO A 908 -25.98 12.16 -72.48
C PRO A 908 -24.45 11.97 -72.55
N ASP A 909 -23.74 12.39 -71.50
CA ASP A 909 -22.28 12.32 -71.43
C ASP A 909 -21.78 10.88 -71.25
N VAL A 910 -22.52 10.03 -70.52
CA VAL A 910 -22.23 8.59 -70.40
C VAL A 910 -22.46 7.90 -71.74
N ALA A 911 -23.57 8.20 -72.42
CA ALA A 911 -23.85 7.66 -73.74
C ALA A 911 -22.77 8.06 -74.77
N GLU A 912 -22.22 9.28 -74.69
CA GLU A 912 -21.10 9.72 -75.53
C GLU A 912 -19.82 8.93 -75.25
N ILE A 913 -19.45 8.73 -73.98
CA ILE A 913 -18.29 7.92 -73.58
C ILE A 913 -18.42 6.47 -74.07
N LEU A 914 -19.58 5.84 -73.85
CA LEU A 914 -19.81 4.46 -74.28
C LEU A 914 -19.75 4.33 -75.80
N LYS A 915 -20.37 5.25 -76.53
CA LYS A 915 -20.32 5.29 -78.00
C LYS A 915 -18.91 5.50 -78.54
N ARG A 916 -18.11 6.35 -77.90
CA ARG A 916 -16.72 6.60 -78.31
C ARG A 916 -15.84 5.35 -78.15
N ASN A 917 -16.15 4.50 -77.17
CA ASN A 917 -15.41 3.28 -76.88
C ASN A 917 -16.08 2.00 -77.44
N GLU A 918 -17.17 2.13 -78.21
CA GLU A 918 -18.00 1.01 -78.67
C GLU A 918 -17.20 -0.06 -79.43
N GLU A 919 -16.30 0.34 -80.34
CA GLU A 919 -15.43 -0.62 -81.07
C GLU A 919 -14.50 -1.39 -80.12
N VAL A 920 -13.94 -0.72 -79.11
CA VAL A 920 -13.00 -1.33 -78.15
C VAL A 920 -13.76 -2.28 -77.23
N LEU A 921 -14.91 -1.85 -76.70
CA LEU A 921 -15.77 -2.65 -75.84
C LEU A 921 -16.30 -3.89 -76.56
N PHE A 922 -16.65 -3.78 -77.84
CA PHE A 922 -17.05 -4.92 -78.65
C PHE A 922 -15.93 -5.95 -78.80
N VAL A 923 -14.70 -5.50 -79.10
CA VAL A 923 -13.53 -6.39 -79.21
C VAL A 923 -13.22 -7.05 -77.87
N VAL A 924 -13.29 -6.31 -76.77
CA VAL A 924 -13.12 -6.87 -75.42
C VAL A 924 -14.18 -7.93 -75.14
N TRP A 925 -15.46 -7.65 -75.40
CA TRP A 925 -16.52 -8.63 -75.17
C TRP A 925 -16.38 -9.88 -76.04
N GLU A 926 -16.08 -9.74 -77.35
CA GLU A 926 -15.91 -10.86 -78.29
C GLU A 926 -14.73 -11.77 -77.90
N ASP A 927 -13.62 -11.19 -77.44
CA ASP A 927 -12.44 -11.94 -77.01
C ASP A 927 -12.73 -12.72 -75.72
N LEU A 928 -13.42 -12.08 -74.77
CA LEU A 928 -13.76 -12.67 -73.47
C LEU A 928 -14.89 -13.71 -73.55
N SER A 929 -15.85 -13.55 -74.47
CA SER A 929 -16.90 -14.54 -74.70
C SER A 929 -16.44 -15.71 -75.57
N GLU A 930 -15.21 -15.67 -76.10
CA GLU A 930 -14.66 -16.64 -77.06
C GLU A 930 -15.59 -16.87 -78.27
N GLY A 931 -16.34 -15.84 -78.67
CA GLY A 931 -17.32 -15.89 -79.74
C GLY A 931 -18.67 -16.53 -79.38
N ARG A 932 -18.95 -16.78 -78.10
CA ARG A 932 -20.29 -17.14 -77.60
C ARG A 932 -21.20 -15.91 -77.56
N ASP A 933 -22.51 -16.15 -77.59
CA ASP A 933 -23.53 -15.09 -77.47
C ASP A 933 -23.64 -14.52 -76.03
N PHE A 934 -22.89 -15.07 -75.08
CA PHE A 934 -22.90 -14.71 -73.67
C PHE A 934 -21.55 -14.93 -72.99
N MET A 935 -21.33 -14.24 -71.88
CA MET A 935 -20.18 -14.40 -70.97
C MET A 935 -20.64 -14.89 -69.59
N THR A 936 -19.92 -15.82 -68.99
CA THR A 936 -20.24 -16.34 -67.65
C THR A 936 -19.70 -15.45 -66.54
N LEU A 937 -20.22 -15.61 -65.32
CA LEU A 937 -19.74 -14.86 -64.15
C LEU A 937 -18.27 -15.17 -63.85
N GLU A 938 -17.89 -16.45 -63.90
CA GLU A 938 -16.50 -16.90 -63.66
C GLU A 938 -15.53 -16.28 -64.67
N GLU A 939 -15.91 -16.22 -65.95
CA GLU A 939 -15.13 -15.54 -66.99
C GLU A 939 -14.97 -14.05 -66.69
N TRP A 940 -16.04 -13.36 -66.31
CA TRP A 940 -15.99 -11.94 -65.97
C TRP A 940 -15.09 -11.66 -64.76
N LEU A 941 -15.24 -12.44 -63.69
CA LEU A 941 -14.42 -12.28 -62.48
C LEU A 941 -12.94 -12.61 -62.75
N ALA A 942 -12.65 -13.65 -63.54
CA ALA A 942 -11.28 -14.01 -63.90
C ALA A 942 -10.57 -12.89 -64.68
N VAL A 943 -11.28 -12.17 -65.53
CA VAL A 943 -10.74 -11.02 -66.29
C VAL A 943 -10.44 -9.85 -65.37
N LEU A 944 -11.36 -9.53 -64.46
CA LEU A 944 -11.15 -8.46 -63.49
C LEU A 944 -9.95 -8.75 -62.58
N ASP A 945 -9.78 -10.00 -62.16
CA ASP A 945 -8.63 -10.46 -61.39
C ASP A 945 -7.32 -10.43 -62.21
N GLU A 946 -7.32 -10.92 -63.46
CA GLU A 946 -6.14 -10.87 -64.33
C GLU A 946 -5.66 -9.42 -64.55
N ARG A 947 -6.60 -8.48 -64.61
CA ARG A 947 -6.32 -7.04 -64.77
C ARG A 947 -5.98 -6.35 -63.45
N ALA A 948 -5.88 -7.10 -62.34
CA ALA A 948 -5.62 -6.57 -61.01
C ALA A 948 -6.61 -5.46 -60.61
N LEU A 949 -7.86 -5.55 -61.07
CA LEU A 949 -8.87 -4.54 -60.81
C LEU A 949 -9.47 -4.67 -59.40
N PHE A 950 -9.37 -5.85 -58.78
CA PHE A 950 -9.77 -6.05 -57.39
C PHE A 950 -8.73 -5.50 -56.42
N GLY A 951 -9.21 -4.86 -55.34
CA GLY A 951 -8.37 -4.30 -54.29
C GLY A 951 -8.80 -2.90 -53.87
N GLU A 952 -8.08 -2.36 -52.90
CA GLU A 952 -8.20 -0.96 -52.47
C GLU A 952 -6.93 -0.20 -52.86
N CYS A 953 -7.11 0.87 -53.63
CA CYS A 953 -6.07 1.85 -53.90
C CYS A 953 -6.34 3.11 -53.06
N THR A 954 -5.36 3.49 -52.24
CA THR A 954 -5.41 4.69 -51.40
C THR A 954 -4.43 5.72 -51.92
N ILE A 955 -4.91 6.93 -52.23
CA ILE A 955 -4.13 7.99 -52.86
C ILE A 955 -4.30 9.29 -52.08
N ASP A 956 -3.18 9.94 -51.75
CA ASP A 956 -3.17 11.32 -51.28
C ASP A 956 -3.28 12.26 -52.49
N HIS A 957 -4.35 13.04 -52.51
CA HIS A 957 -4.60 14.07 -53.52
C HIS A 957 -5.00 15.37 -52.80
N ASP A 958 -4.16 16.40 -52.93
CA ASP A 958 -4.34 17.71 -52.28
C ASP A 958 -4.60 17.64 -50.75
N GLY A 959 -3.96 16.69 -50.05
CA GLY A 959 -4.08 16.50 -48.61
C GLY A 959 -5.36 15.78 -48.18
N GLN A 960 -6.13 15.23 -49.14
CA GLN A 960 -7.25 14.32 -48.90
C GLN A 960 -6.84 12.89 -49.25
N ILE A 961 -7.17 11.95 -48.36
CA ILE A 961 -6.98 10.51 -48.61
C ILE A 961 -8.20 10.00 -49.38
N LEU A 962 -8.01 9.70 -50.66
CA LEU A 962 -9.02 9.12 -51.54
C LEU A 962 -8.87 7.61 -51.59
N LYS A 963 -9.99 6.91 -51.69
CA LYS A 963 -10.01 5.45 -51.78
C LYS A 963 -10.84 5.00 -52.98
N ALA A 964 -10.20 4.30 -53.92
CA ALA A 964 -10.90 3.52 -54.92
C ALA A 964 -10.82 2.05 -54.52
N ARG A 965 -11.97 1.45 -54.23
CA ARG A 965 -12.06 0.07 -53.76
C ARG A 965 -13.00 -0.69 -54.68
N PHE A 966 -12.53 -1.83 -55.17
CA PHE A 966 -13.34 -2.73 -55.98
C PHE A 966 -13.16 -4.15 -55.53
N THR A 967 -14.25 -4.85 -55.26
CA THR A 967 -14.24 -6.19 -54.67
C THR A 967 -15.00 -7.19 -55.53
N GLU A 968 -14.72 -8.48 -55.33
CA GLU A 968 -15.43 -9.55 -56.01
C GLU A 968 -16.96 -9.49 -55.77
N PRO A 969 -17.47 -9.27 -54.54
CA PRO A 969 -18.91 -9.11 -54.31
C PRO A 969 -19.54 -7.94 -55.10
N GLN A 970 -18.84 -6.81 -55.22
CA GLN A 970 -19.31 -5.67 -56.02
C GLN A 970 -19.39 -6.03 -57.52
N ALA A 971 -18.42 -6.77 -58.05
CA ALA A 971 -18.44 -7.26 -59.42
C ALA A 971 -19.56 -8.29 -59.67
N LYS A 972 -19.79 -9.20 -58.72
CA LYS A 972 -20.92 -10.15 -58.75
C LYS A 972 -22.26 -9.42 -58.75
N ALA A 973 -22.43 -8.44 -57.86
CA ALA A 973 -23.64 -7.62 -57.82
C ALA A 973 -23.88 -6.88 -59.14
N ALA A 974 -22.84 -6.27 -59.71
CA ALA A 974 -22.92 -5.59 -61.01
C ALA A 974 -23.32 -6.55 -62.14
N PHE A 975 -22.74 -7.76 -62.16
CA PHE A 975 -23.08 -8.83 -63.10
C PHE A 975 -24.55 -9.23 -62.96
N LEU A 976 -24.97 -9.64 -61.76
CA LEU A 976 -26.32 -10.16 -61.49
C LEU A 976 -27.43 -9.11 -61.73
N GLN A 977 -27.13 -7.83 -61.52
CA GLN A 977 -28.06 -6.73 -61.79
C GLN A 977 -28.18 -6.38 -63.27
N SER A 978 -27.15 -6.66 -64.07
CA SER A 978 -27.13 -6.30 -65.50
C SER A 978 -27.63 -7.41 -66.43
N VAL A 979 -27.61 -8.67 -65.97
CA VAL A 979 -27.99 -9.81 -66.81
C VAL A 979 -29.50 -9.83 -67.06
N SER A 980 -29.86 -9.73 -68.35
CA SER A 980 -31.25 -9.79 -68.82
C SER A 980 -31.88 -11.18 -68.69
N ASP A 981 -31.09 -12.24 -68.92
CA ASP A 981 -31.48 -13.64 -68.76
C ASP A 981 -30.49 -14.38 -67.85
N LYS A 982 -30.89 -14.56 -66.59
CA LYS A 982 -30.06 -15.20 -65.55
C LYS A 982 -29.64 -16.64 -65.89
N SER A 983 -30.27 -17.28 -66.87
CA SER A 983 -29.92 -18.62 -67.33
C SER A 983 -28.93 -18.65 -68.49
N ALA A 984 -28.71 -17.52 -69.17
CA ALA A 984 -27.84 -17.40 -70.34
C ALA A 984 -26.51 -16.69 -70.03
N GLY A 985 -26.43 -15.86 -68.99
CA GLY A 985 -25.23 -15.07 -68.70
C GLY A 985 -25.25 -13.71 -69.41
N LEU A 986 -24.10 -13.05 -69.51
CA LEU A 986 -23.99 -11.64 -69.85
C LEU A 986 -23.91 -11.41 -71.36
N SER A 987 -24.97 -10.85 -71.95
CA SER A 987 -25.01 -10.53 -73.38
C SER A 987 -24.14 -9.31 -73.73
N GLN A 988 -23.92 -9.06 -75.01
CA GLN A 988 -23.18 -7.87 -75.47
C GLN A 988 -23.82 -6.55 -75.00
N GLN A 989 -25.16 -6.50 -74.90
CA GLN A 989 -25.86 -5.31 -74.41
C GLN A 989 -25.76 -5.18 -72.89
N ASP A 990 -25.90 -6.29 -72.17
CA ASP A 990 -25.76 -6.33 -70.70
C ASP A 990 -24.33 -5.97 -70.27
N PHE A 991 -23.32 -6.28 -71.10
CA PHE A 991 -21.91 -6.04 -70.81
C PHE A 991 -21.58 -4.57 -70.59
N ILE A 992 -22.22 -3.71 -71.37
CA ILE A 992 -22.02 -2.26 -71.27
C ILE A 992 -22.57 -1.74 -69.93
N GLU A 993 -23.72 -2.26 -69.49
CA GLU A 993 -24.28 -1.93 -68.18
C GLU A 993 -23.42 -2.47 -67.03
N CYS A 994 -23.03 -3.74 -67.10
CA CYS A 994 -22.20 -4.40 -66.08
C CYS A 994 -20.89 -3.66 -65.87
N LEU A 995 -20.19 -3.33 -66.97
CA LEU A 995 -18.94 -2.58 -66.93
C LEU A 995 -19.14 -1.19 -66.33
N SER A 996 -20.24 -0.51 -66.69
CA SER A 996 -20.55 0.82 -66.15
C SER A 996 -20.83 0.78 -64.66
N ARG A 997 -21.56 -0.24 -64.18
CA ARG A 997 -21.79 -0.48 -62.74
C ARG A 997 -20.48 -0.75 -62.00
N CYS A 998 -19.58 -1.55 -62.57
CA CYS A 998 -18.26 -1.82 -61.98
C CYS A 998 -17.41 -0.55 -61.86
N GLY A 999 -17.41 0.32 -62.88
CA GLY A 999 -16.70 1.60 -62.83
C GLY A 999 -17.23 2.55 -61.75
N VAL A 1000 -18.55 2.68 -61.66
CA VAL A 1000 -19.19 3.50 -60.62
C VAL A 1000 -18.95 2.93 -59.22
N ALA A 1001 -18.94 1.61 -59.06
CA ALA A 1001 -18.61 0.96 -57.80
C ALA A 1001 -17.15 1.23 -57.38
N LYS A 1002 -16.19 0.99 -58.28
CA LYS A 1002 -14.74 1.10 -58.01
C LYS A 1002 -14.32 2.50 -57.53
N TYR A 1003 -14.83 3.54 -58.18
CA TYR A 1003 -14.42 4.92 -57.94
C TYR A 1003 -15.41 5.72 -57.07
N ARG A 1004 -16.36 5.06 -56.39
CA ARG A 1004 -17.38 5.70 -55.55
C ARG A 1004 -16.77 6.60 -54.46
N GLY A 1005 -15.63 6.22 -53.90
CA GLY A 1005 -14.89 6.98 -52.88
C GLY A 1005 -14.12 8.20 -53.42
N VAL A 1006 -14.29 8.55 -54.70
CA VAL A 1006 -13.60 9.66 -55.37
C VAL A 1006 -14.63 10.73 -55.80
N PRO A 1007 -15.04 11.63 -54.89
CA PRO A 1007 -16.25 12.44 -55.04
C PRO A 1007 -16.21 13.49 -56.15
N PHE A 1008 -15.04 13.79 -56.71
CA PHE A 1008 -14.89 14.77 -57.80
C PHE A 1008 -14.93 14.14 -59.21
N LEU A 1009 -14.87 12.81 -59.33
CA LEU A 1009 -15.05 12.13 -60.61
C LEU A 1009 -16.54 11.96 -60.89
N SER A 1010 -16.99 12.42 -62.05
CA SER A 1010 -18.39 12.24 -62.47
C SER A 1010 -18.63 10.83 -63.02
N ALA A 1011 -19.90 10.41 -63.15
CA ALA A 1011 -20.27 9.13 -63.75
C ALA A 1011 -19.55 8.84 -65.09
N PRO A 1012 -19.48 9.76 -66.08
CA PRO A 1012 -18.72 9.52 -67.30
C PRO A 1012 -17.21 9.39 -67.07
N ASP A 1013 -16.62 10.11 -66.10
CA ASP A 1013 -15.19 10.03 -65.78
C ASP A 1013 -14.82 8.66 -65.19
N VAL A 1014 -15.62 8.17 -64.23
CA VAL A 1014 -15.36 6.87 -63.58
C VAL A 1014 -15.59 5.69 -64.53
N ILE A 1015 -16.58 5.79 -65.44
CA ILE A 1015 -16.81 4.78 -66.48
C ILE A 1015 -15.65 4.80 -67.48
N ALA A 1016 -15.24 5.98 -67.97
CA ALA A 1016 -14.11 6.09 -68.89
C ALA A 1016 -12.81 5.57 -68.26
N GLY A 1017 -12.54 5.93 -67.00
CA GLY A 1017 -11.37 5.47 -66.26
C GLY A 1017 -11.38 3.95 -66.05
N PHE A 1018 -12.53 3.37 -65.73
CA PHE A 1018 -12.66 1.91 -65.60
C PHE A 1018 -12.42 1.19 -66.93
N ILE A 1019 -12.92 1.72 -68.06
CA ILE A 1019 -12.64 1.20 -69.40
C ILE A 1019 -11.13 1.21 -69.66
N GLN A 1020 -10.46 2.34 -69.42
CA GLN A 1020 -9.01 2.50 -69.60
C GLN A 1020 -8.21 1.51 -68.75
N ASN A 1021 -8.63 1.31 -67.51
CA ASN A 1021 -7.97 0.35 -66.61
C ASN A 1021 -8.18 -1.10 -67.06
N LEU A 1022 -9.39 -1.46 -67.46
CA LEU A 1022 -9.71 -2.79 -68.01
C LEU A 1022 -8.86 -3.11 -69.25
N VAL A 1023 -8.65 -2.14 -70.14
CA VAL A 1023 -7.82 -2.34 -71.34
C VAL A 1023 -6.32 -2.23 -71.07
N GLY A 1024 -5.91 -1.76 -69.89
CA GLY A 1024 -4.50 -1.58 -69.48
C GLY A 1024 -3.86 -0.29 -69.99
N GLU A 1025 -4.66 0.76 -70.22
CA GLU A 1025 -4.22 2.09 -70.67
C GLU A 1025 -3.98 3.08 -69.52
N ALA A 1026 -4.59 2.86 -68.36
CA ALA A 1026 -4.40 3.65 -67.15
C ALA A 1026 -4.43 2.76 -65.92
N ASP A 1027 -3.66 3.08 -64.88
CA ASP A 1027 -3.84 2.48 -63.55
C ASP A 1027 -4.79 3.32 -62.66
N GLU A 1028 -5.10 2.87 -61.45
CA GLU A 1028 -6.00 3.57 -60.53
C GLU A 1028 -5.51 4.99 -60.18
N GLU A 1029 -4.19 5.18 -60.10
CA GLU A 1029 -3.58 6.46 -59.75
C GLU A 1029 -3.67 7.46 -60.88
N GLU A 1030 -3.48 7.00 -62.12
CA GLU A 1030 -3.66 7.79 -63.33
C GLU A 1030 -5.11 8.21 -63.54
N VAL A 1031 -6.07 7.31 -63.28
CA VAL A 1031 -7.51 7.64 -63.36
C VAL A 1031 -7.90 8.69 -62.32
N ILE A 1032 -7.47 8.52 -61.06
CA ILE A 1032 -7.80 9.46 -59.97
C ILE A 1032 -7.13 10.82 -60.17
N ARG A 1033 -5.90 10.87 -60.71
CA ARG A 1033 -5.18 12.11 -60.98
C ARG A 1033 -5.55 12.79 -62.30
N GLY A 1034 -6.45 12.20 -63.09
CA GLY A 1034 -6.96 12.79 -64.33
C GLY A 1034 -5.96 12.78 -65.49
N ALA A 1035 -5.01 11.83 -65.53
CA ALA A 1035 -4.19 11.64 -66.71
C ALA A 1035 -5.11 11.25 -67.88
N LYS A 1036 -4.97 11.90 -69.03
CA LYS A 1036 -5.61 11.49 -70.28
C LYS A 1036 -4.60 10.65 -71.09
N PRO A 1037 -4.51 9.32 -70.91
CA PRO A 1037 -3.83 8.51 -71.90
C PRO A 1037 -4.65 8.55 -73.19
N SER A 1038 -4.03 9.02 -74.28
CA SER A 1038 -4.61 8.96 -75.62
C SER A 1038 -4.41 7.56 -76.20
N LEU A 1039 -5.49 6.92 -76.65
CA LEU A 1039 -5.48 5.67 -77.44
C LEU A 1039 -4.42 5.73 -78.56
N PRO A 1040 -3.40 4.85 -78.60
CA PRO A 1040 -2.58 4.65 -79.78
C PRO A 1040 -3.33 3.81 -80.82
N ASP A 1041 -3.17 4.11 -82.12
CA ASP A 1041 -3.83 3.47 -83.27
C ASP A 1041 -3.55 1.93 -83.47
N GLY A 1042 -3.06 1.22 -82.45
CA GLY A 1042 -2.54 -0.16 -82.54
C GLY A 1042 -3.28 -1.24 -81.73
N PHE A 1043 -4.39 -0.94 -81.04
CA PHE A 1043 -5.02 -1.88 -80.09
C PHE A 1043 -5.52 -3.20 -80.72
N LYS A 1044 -5.83 -3.19 -82.03
CA LYS A 1044 -6.44 -4.35 -82.73
C LYS A 1044 -5.55 -5.60 -82.83
N SER A 1045 -4.23 -5.52 -82.62
CA SER A 1045 -3.32 -6.69 -82.82
C SER A 1045 -2.71 -7.27 -81.54
N GLY A 1046 -2.58 -6.50 -80.46
CA GLY A 1046 -1.86 -6.95 -79.26
C GLY A 1046 -2.72 -7.74 -78.25
N PHE A 1047 -4.04 -7.54 -78.26
CA PHE A 1047 -4.96 -8.15 -77.29
C PHE A 1047 -5.08 -9.67 -77.52
N LYS A 1048 -5.31 -10.11 -78.76
CA LYS A 1048 -5.34 -11.52 -79.17
C LYS A 1048 -4.03 -12.29 -78.89
N GLU A 1049 -2.87 -11.65 -79.08
CA GLU A 1049 -1.57 -12.30 -78.86
C GLU A 1049 -1.23 -12.46 -77.38
N LYS A 1050 -1.58 -11.49 -76.52
CA LYS A 1050 -1.30 -11.54 -75.08
C LYS A 1050 -2.29 -12.42 -74.30
N ALA A 1051 -3.57 -12.41 -74.65
CA ALA A 1051 -4.59 -13.29 -74.07
C ALA A 1051 -4.34 -14.76 -74.44
N GLY A 1052 -4.06 -15.02 -75.73
CA GLY A 1052 -3.72 -16.37 -76.20
C GLY A 1052 -2.45 -16.95 -75.57
N ALA A 1053 -1.41 -16.13 -75.35
CA ALA A 1053 -0.16 -16.61 -74.74
C ALA A 1053 -0.32 -17.00 -73.25
N ARG A 1054 -1.12 -16.26 -72.48
CA ARG A 1054 -1.33 -16.52 -71.04
C ARG A 1054 -2.37 -17.59 -70.73
N ILE A 1055 -3.43 -17.70 -71.54
CA ILE A 1055 -4.38 -18.82 -71.45
C ILE A 1055 -3.67 -20.14 -71.77
N THR A 1056 -2.75 -20.14 -72.74
CA THR A 1056 -1.95 -21.34 -73.06
C THR A 1056 -0.93 -21.68 -71.97
N GLU A 1057 -0.40 -20.69 -71.22
CA GLU A 1057 0.46 -20.94 -70.05
C GLU A 1057 -0.32 -21.47 -68.83
N LYS A 1058 -1.53 -20.98 -68.57
CA LYS A 1058 -2.38 -21.47 -67.46
C LYS A 1058 -3.06 -22.81 -67.76
N VAL A 1059 -3.46 -23.08 -69.00
CA VAL A 1059 -3.94 -24.42 -69.40
C VAL A 1059 -2.82 -25.45 -69.29
N LYS A 1060 -1.57 -25.09 -69.62
CA LYS A 1060 -0.40 -25.95 -69.33
C LYS A 1060 -0.14 -26.11 -67.83
N ALA A 1061 -0.24 -25.05 -67.04
CA ALA A 1061 -0.07 -25.15 -65.59
C ALA A 1061 -1.20 -25.95 -64.90
N ALA A 1062 -2.41 -25.98 -65.47
CA ALA A 1062 -3.52 -26.79 -64.98
C ALA A 1062 -3.43 -28.26 -65.44
N GLU A 1063 -2.97 -28.52 -66.66
CA GLU A 1063 -2.69 -29.89 -67.14
C GLU A 1063 -1.49 -30.54 -66.42
N ASP A 1064 -0.50 -29.74 -65.99
CA ASP A 1064 0.63 -30.21 -65.18
C ASP A 1064 0.28 -30.46 -63.69
N ILE A 1065 -0.93 -30.06 -63.23
CA ILE A 1065 -1.42 -30.29 -61.86
C ILE A 1065 -2.32 -31.55 -61.76
N ASP A 1066 -2.76 -32.12 -62.89
CA ASP A 1066 -3.57 -33.36 -62.92
C ASP A 1066 -2.73 -34.66 -63.10
N GLU A 1067 -1.38 -34.56 -63.11
CA GLU A 1067 -0.44 -35.69 -63.09
C GLU A 1067 0.39 -35.85 -61.78
N GLU A 1068 0.08 -35.11 -60.71
CA GLU A 1068 0.57 -35.35 -59.32
C GLU A 1068 -0.59 -35.49 -58.33
#